data_AF-A0AA41VL75-F1
#
_entry.id   AF-A0AA41VL75-F1
#
_cell.length_a   1.000
_cell.length_b   1.000
_cell.length_c   1.000
_cell.angle_alpha   90.00
_cell.angle_beta   90.00
_cell.angle_gamma   90.00
#
_symmetry.space_group_name_H-M   'P 1'
#
loop_
_entity.id
_entity.type
_entity.pdbx_description
1 polymer ?
#
loop_
_entity_poly.entity_id
_entity_poly.type
_entity_poly.pdbx_seq_one_letter_code
_entity_poly.pdbx_strand_id
1 'polypeptide(L)'
;MHGQPRKPLKPEDAATIEKAANLRILQSQLLHNHHNKIYTQEALDLSTKLVETNPEVYTAWNYRKLAVEHNITSGIDQDAVRTILDEELRVVESALRRNVKCYGAWHHRKWVLNKGLSPLQHEFRLLDKLQKLDSRNFHAWNYRRFVAALHNVSETEELKHITDMIDTNFSNYSAWHNRSAILSHLLKQTAHGFESKEKVLAEEYELVHQAIFTDPDDQSGWFYYYWLLDQTITPDAPLLLSSWPSHGSDLLVSTDRKFEGCMSSPSTSFCSDKGAFPLIIFFNQSVKGVNSSTVDIKFMFIKNEDVSWNPLSTKNSGYTNAWVTYLKFPDGKNNSSEIYQVEVSIGHSPGIISSSGSNYSCPSRFTFTTRLGIGKRDGEGELGVEKVVWTDNSFHTNLALAEELSSMLSSDRIRIIKDQDPTASTWQIESIINEIALFRELLLEGNCKIGKLTLARLLVAHDAMMSYHASFPYKKVNTEEILELLSELMKLDPPHSRYYKDEYSLALLEKVFLSRKSLMKHCLYYGESTSSYSHGCVCLRLNNLSLSRIGSFQNLLWVRMLDLSHNELQTTEGLEALQLLSCLNLSYNKFLSFTALESLRLLQSLSVLDISYNEIGLHSIDTTRYLCASPLSHKVEADCNIDGIEVSDCWEAVVVFKGLQLKQLDVDGNAVNGDKLRSLLVKVLPNLEWLDGEAVNQSFSC
;
A
#
# COMPACT_ATOMS: atom_id res chain seq x y z
N MET A 1 -15.41 -30.22 -12.03
CA MET A 1 -15.00 -29.49 -10.81
C MET A 1 -16.10 -28.59 -10.27
N HIS A 2 -16.70 -27.70 -11.07
CA HIS A 2 -17.75 -26.78 -10.57
C HIS A 2 -19.17 -27.27 -10.87
N GLY A 3 -20.13 -26.94 -10.00
CA GLY A 3 -21.56 -27.15 -10.21
C GLY A 3 -22.01 -28.62 -10.36
N GLN A 4 -21.17 -29.60 -10.02
CA GLN A 4 -21.55 -31.00 -10.07
C GLN A 4 -22.30 -31.37 -8.79
N PRO A 5 -23.62 -31.63 -8.86
CA PRO A 5 -24.36 -32.10 -7.70
C PRO A 5 -23.80 -33.46 -7.27
N ARG A 6 -23.53 -33.62 -5.97
CA ARG A 6 -23.11 -34.91 -5.41
C ARG A 6 -24.26 -35.91 -5.57
N LYS A 7 -24.20 -36.74 -6.60
CA LYS A 7 -25.14 -37.86 -6.81
C LYS A 7 -24.50 -39.16 -6.30
N PRO A 8 -25.28 -40.07 -5.70
CA PRO A 8 -24.78 -41.40 -5.35
C PRO A 8 -24.31 -42.14 -6.61
N LEU A 9 -23.20 -42.86 -6.51
CA LEU A 9 -22.64 -43.67 -7.59
C LEU A 9 -23.69 -44.70 -8.07
N LYS A 10 -24.29 -44.44 -9.23
CA LYS A 10 -25.16 -45.38 -9.96
C LYS A 10 -24.35 -46.09 -11.03
N PRO A 11 -24.82 -47.23 -11.58
CA PRO A 11 -24.21 -47.94 -12.71
C PRO A 11 -24.31 -47.18 -14.07
N GLU A 12 -24.16 -45.85 -14.06
CA GLU A 12 -24.02 -44.97 -15.23
C GLU A 12 -22.55 -44.95 -15.76
N ASP A 13 -21.69 -45.81 -15.23
CA ASP A 13 -20.24 -45.80 -15.46
C ASP A 13 -19.82 -46.36 -16.82
N ALA A 14 -20.57 -47.25 -17.46
CA ALA A 14 -20.16 -47.86 -18.73
C ALA A 14 -19.99 -46.83 -19.86
N ALA A 15 -20.97 -45.93 -20.03
CA ALA A 15 -20.93 -44.87 -21.03
C ALA A 15 -19.84 -43.81 -20.72
N THR A 16 -19.58 -43.55 -19.43
CA THR A 16 -18.54 -42.62 -18.99
C THR A 16 -17.13 -43.20 -19.20
N ILE A 17 -16.95 -44.49 -18.94
CA ILE A 17 -15.71 -45.24 -19.20
C ILE A 17 -15.43 -45.31 -20.70
N GLU A 18 -16.42 -45.62 -21.52
CA GLU A 18 -16.29 -45.67 -22.97
C GLU A 18 -15.89 -44.29 -23.54
N LYS A 19 -16.55 -43.22 -23.06
CA LYS A 19 -16.20 -41.85 -23.44
C LYS A 19 -14.79 -41.47 -23.02
N ALA A 20 -14.34 -41.88 -21.84
CA ALA A 20 -12.98 -41.67 -21.38
C ALA A 20 -11.95 -42.46 -22.21
N ALA A 21 -12.26 -43.70 -22.60
CA ALA A 21 -11.42 -44.51 -23.46
C ALA A 21 -11.26 -43.87 -24.84
N ASN A 22 -12.37 -43.42 -25.45
CA ASN A 22 -12.35 -42.71 -26.73
C ASN A 22 -11.53 -41.42 -26.67
N LEU A 23 -11.64 -40.64 -25.59
CA LEU A 23 -10.81 -39.45 -25.37
C LEU A 23 -9.32 -39.76 -25.30
N ARG A 24 -8.93 -40.84 -24.62
CA ARG A 24 -7.52 -41.27 -24.53
C ARG A 24 -6.96 -41.68 -25.89
N ILE A 25 -7.77 -42.36 -26.72
CA ILE A 25 -7.38 -42.72 -28.09
C ILE A 25 -7.13 -41.46 -28.91
N LEU A 26 -8.07 -40.51 -28.89
CA LEU A 26 -7.93 -39.23 -29.60
C LEU A 26 -6.69 -38.44 -29.14
N GLN A 27 -6.42 -38.39 -27.84
CA GLN A 27 -5.22 -37.74 -27.30
C GLN A 27 -3.93 -38.41 -27.77
N SER A 28 -3.88 -39.75 -27.75
CA SER A 28 -2.70 -40.51 -28.17
C SER A 28 -2.41 -40.31 -29.65
N GLN A 29 -3.45 -40.32 -30.50
CA GLN A 29 -3.34 -40.06 -31.93
C GLN A 29 -2.92 -38.62 -32.22
N LEU A 30 -3.46 -37.63 -31.49
CA LEU A 30 -3.01 -36.23 -31.59
C LEU A 30 -1.51 -36.12 -31.27
N LEU A 31 -1.03 -36.72 -30.18
CA LEU A 31 0.38 -36.66 -29.80
C LEU A 31 1.28 -37.30 -30.85
N HIS A 32 0.86 -38.43 -31.42
CA HIS A 32 1.55 -39.06 -32.54
C HIS A 32 1.66 -38.12 -33.75
N ASN A 33 0.55 -37.49 -34.16
CA ASN A 33 0.53 -36.54 -35.28
C ASN A 33 1.39 -35.32 -34.99
N HIS A 34 1.36 -34.82 -33.75
CA HIS A 34 2.16 -33.68 -33.31
C HIS A 34 3.67 -33.96 -33.36
N HIS A 35 4.12 -35.09 -32.81
CA HIS A 35 5.54 -35.46 -32.82
C HIS A 35 6.09 -35.68 -34.23
N ASN A 36 5.27 -36.22 -35.14
CA ASN A 36 5.67 -36.49 -36.52
C ASN A 36 5.36 -35.35 -37.49
N LYS A 37 4.86 -34.20 -37.00
CA LYS A 37 4.48 -33.04 -37.82
C LYS A 37 3.51 -33.39 -38.97
N ILE A 38 2.57 -34.29 -38.70
CA ILE A 38 1.54 -34.71 -39.66
C ILE A 38 0.40 -33.70 -39.59
N TYR A 39 0.10 -33.00 -40.68
CA TYR A 39 -0.92 -31.94 -40.75
C TYR A 39 -1.99 -32.18 -41.83
N THR A 40 -2.31 -33.45 -42.12
CA THR A 40 -3.34 -33.80 -43.10
C THR A 40 -4.74 -33.43 -42.61
N GLN A 41 -5.72 -33.43 -43.52
CA GLN A 41 -7.11 -33.14 -43.17
C GLN A 41 -7.64 -34.12 -42.12
N GLU A 42 -7.29 -35.42 -42.22
CA GLU A 42 -7.71 -36.43 -41.25
C GLU A 42 -7.13 -36.15 -39.86
N ALA A 43 -5.89 -35.66 -39.79
CA ALA A 43 -5.24 -35.30 -38.54
C ALA A 43 -5.89 -34.05 -37.90
N LEU A 44 -6.29 -33.07 -38.72
CA LEU A 44 -7.04 -31.90 -38.29
C LEU A 44 -8.45 -32.25 -37.81
N ASP A 45 -9.18 -33.12 -38.52
CA ASP A 45 -10.51 -33.58 -38.14
C ASP A 45 -10.49 -34.32 -36.80
N LEU A 46 -9.46 -35.13 -36.57
CA LEU A 46 -9.21 -35.80 -35.30
C LEU A 46 -8.97 -34.78 -34.18
N SER A 47 -8.13 -33.78 -34.43
CA SER A 47 -7.91 -32.68 -33.49
C SER A 47 -9.20 -31.89 -33.22
N THR A 48 -10.05 -31.67 -34.22
CA THR A 48 -11.35 -30.99 -34.08
C THR A 48 -12.24 -31.77 -33.11
N LYS A 49 -12.45 -33.07 -33.36
CA LYS A 49 -13.24 -33.94 -32.47
C LYS A 49 -12.74 -33.90 -31.02
N LEU A 50 -11.42 -33.87 -30.83
CA LEU A 50 -10.82 -33.79 -29.51
C LEU A 50 -11.15 -32.48 -28.79
N VAL A 51 -10.95 -31.32 -29.44
CA VAL A 51 -11.19 -30.01 -28.80
C VAL A 51 -12.68 -29.71 -28.62
N GLU A 52 -13.55 -30.21 -29.49
CA GLU A 52 -15.01 -30.12 -29.32
C GLU A 52 -15.51 -30.95 -28.13
N THR A 53 -14.88 -32.10 -27.90
CA THR A 53 -15.22 -32.97 -26.75
C THR A 53 -14.64 -32.42 -25.44
N ASN A 54 -13.36 -32.02 -25.47
CA ASN A 54 -12.62 -31.46 -24.35
C ASN A 54 -11.74 -30.28 -24.79
N PRO A 55 -12.24 -29.03 -24.70
CA PRO A 55 -11.50 -27.86 -25.15
C PRO A 55 -10.34 -27.47 -24.22
N GLU A 56 -10.19 -28.10 -23.04
CA GLU A 56 -9.09 -27.82 -22.10
C GLU A 56 -7.76 -28.47 -22.50
N VAL A 57 -7.70 -29.22 -23.61
CA VAL A 57 -6.47 -29.85 -24.10
C VAL A 57 -5.60 -28.80 -24.82
N TYR A 58 -4.81 -28.04 -24.06
CA TYR A 58 -3.94 -26.97 -24.60
C TYR A 58 -3.00 -27.43 -25.71
N THR A 59 -2.44 -28.64 -25.62
CA THR A 59 -1.57 -29.22 -26.66
C THR A 59 -2.28 -29.35 -28.00
N ALA A 60 -3.59 -29.62 -28.00
CA ALA A 60 -4.38 -29.70 -29.24
C ALA A 60 -4.47 -28.32 -29.92
N TRP A 61 -4.76 -27.26 -29.16
CA TRP A 61 -4.76 -25.90 -29.69
C TRP A 61 -3.40 -25.48 -30.26
N ASN A 62 -2.30 -25.84 -29.57
CA ASN A 62 -0.96 -25.56 -30.07
C ASN A 62 -0.63 -26.34 -31.36
N TYR A 63 -1.01 -27.62 -31.42
CA TYR A 63 -0.89 -28.41 -32.63
C TYR A 63 -1.66 -27.79 -33.80
N ARG A 64 -2.89 -27.31 -33.57
CA ARG A 64 -3.68 -26.62 -34.61
C ARG A 64 -3.00 -25.35 -35.12
N LYS A 65 -2.43 -24.51 -34.24
CA LYS A 65 -1.70 -23.30 -34.67
C LYS A 65 -0.55 -23.66 -35.62
N LEU A 66 0.24 -24.68 -35.27
CA LEU A 66 1.33 -25.16 -36.11
C LEU A 66 0.82 -25.69 -37.47
N ALA A 67 -0.29 -26.42 -37.46
CA ALA A 67 -0.90 -26.94 -38.68
C ALA A 67 -1.40 -25.80 -39.58
N VAL A 68 -2.06 -24.79 -39.01
CA VAL A 68 -2.52 -23.60 -39.73
C VAL A 68 -1.33 -22.82 -40.30
N GLU A 69 -0.25 -22.63 -39.53
CA GLU A 69 0.96 -21.95 -40.03
C GLU A 69 1.64 -22.73 -41.15
N HIS A 70 1.70 -24.06 -41.05
CA HIS A 70 2.20 -24.93 -42.11
C HIS A 70 1.34 -24.85 -43.38
N ASN A 71 0.02 -24.82 -43.22
CA ASN A 71 -0.93 -24.78 -44.33
C ASN A 71 -1.09 -23.39 -44.94
N ILE A 72 -0.48 -22.34 -44.37
CA ILE A 72 -0.50 -20.95 -44.90
C ILE A 72 0.86 -20.57 -45.53
N THR A 73 1.83 -21.50 -45.62
CA THR A 73 3.18 -21.21 -46.15
C THR A 73 3.15 -20.61 -47.57
N SER A 74 4.15 -19.77 -47.89
CA SER A 74 4.24 -18.87 -49.06
C SER A 74 3.82 -19.51 -50.40
N GLY A 75 2.75 -18.99 -51.00
CA GLY A 75 2.28 -19.38 -52.34
C GLY A 75 0.76 -19.62 -52.47
N ILE A 76 0.02 -19.57 -51.36
CA ILE A 76 -1.43 -19.78 -51.34
C ILE A 76 -2.18 -18.44 -51.49
N ASP A 77 -3.29 -18.47 -52.24
CA ASP A 77 -4.18 -17.32 -52.44
C ASP A 77 -4.88 -16.88 -51.14
N GLN A 78 -5.18 -15.59 -51.01
CA GLN A 78 -5.78 -15.01 -49.80
C GLN A 78 -7.14 -15.62 -49.46
N ASP A 79 -7.94 -16.03 -50.46
CA ASP A 79 -9.24 -16.64 -50.22
C ASP A 79 -9.14 -18.06 -49.65
N ALA A 80 -8.10 -18.81 -50.03
CA ALA A 80 -7.81 -20.11 -49.43
C ALA A 80 -7.34 -19.96 -47.97
N VAL A 81 -6.51 -18.95 -47.68
CA VAL A 81 -6.13 -18.62 -46.30
C VAL A 81 -7.35 -18.22 -45.47
N ARG A 82 -8.24 -17.38 -46.00
CA ARG A 82 -9.48 -16.99 -45.31
C ARG A 82 -10.34 -18.21 -44.99
N THR A 83 -10.47 -19.16 -45.91
CA THR A 83 -11.23 -20.40 -45.70
C THR A 83 -10.68 -21.23 -44.54
N ILE A 84 -9.35 -21.35 -44.42
CA ILE A 84 -8.70 -22.05 -43.30
C ILE A 84 -9.01 -21.35 -41.98
N LEU A 85 -8.88 -20.03 -41.93
CA LEU A 85 -9.13 -19.25 -40.71
C LEU A 85 -10.61 -19.28 -40.30
N ASP A 86 -11.54 -19.21 -41.25
CA ASP A 86 -12.98 -19.32 -40.98
C ASP A 86 -13.35 -20.69 -40.41
N GLU A 87 -12.70 -21.76 -40.87
CA GLU A 87 -12.88 -23.10 -40.30
C GLU A 87 -12.33 -23.17 -38.87
N GLU A 88 -11.18 -22.57 -38.58
CA GLU A 88 -10.68 -22.47 -37.20
C GLU A 88 -11.65 -21.70 -36.28
N LEU A 89 -12.27 -20.63 -36.78
CA LEU A 89 -13.27 -19.88 -36.01
C LEU A 89 -14.51 -20.73 -35.70
N ARG A 90 -14.92 -21.64 -36.60
CA ARG A 90 -16.02 -22.59 -36.36
C ARG A 90 -15.65 -23.63 -35.31
N VAL A 91 -14.44 -24.19 -35.39
CA VAL A 91 -13.94 -25.15 -34.40
C VAL A 91 -13.90 -24.50 -33.01
N VAL A 92 -13.43 -23.26 -32.91
CA VAL A 92 -13.46 -22.50 -31.66
C VAL A 92 -14.88 -22.24 -31.18
N GLU A 93 -15.81 -21.88 -32.06
CA GLU A 93 -17.21 -21.66 -31.67
C GLU A 93 -17.83 -22.95 -31.11
N SER A 94 -17.58 -24.10 -31.73
CA SER A 94 -18.02 -25.41 -31.26
C SER A 94 -17.43 -25.74 -29.88
N ALA A 95 -16.14 -25.50 -29.69
CA ALA A 95 -15.45 -25.65 -28.41
C ALA A 95 -16.01 -24.70 -27.31
N LEU A 96 -16.33 -23.45 -27.64
CA LEU A 96 -16.92 -22.50 -26.71
C LEU A 96 -18.37 -22.87 -26.34
N ARG A 97 -19.16 -23.45 -27.26
CA ARG A 97 -20.49 -24.01 -26.91
C ARG A 97 -20.38 -25.11 -25.87
N ARG A 98 -19.29 -25.88 -25.88
CA ARG A 98 -19.01 -26.91 -24.87
C ARG A 98 -18.57 -26.32 -23.53
N ASN A 99 -17.65 -25.36 -23.56
CA ASN A 99 -17.20 -24.61 -22.39
C ASN A 99 -16.89 -23.14 -22.73
N VAL A 100 -17.83 -22.25 -22.43
CA VAL A 100 -17.69 -20.80 -22.68
C VAL A 100 -16.60 -20.13 -21.84
N LYS A 101 -16.05 -20.83 -20.84
CA LYS A 101 -14.97 -20.34 -19.94
C LYS A 101 -13.62 -21.02 -20.23
N CYS A 102 -13.46 -21.65 -21.39
CA CYS A 102 -12.21 -22.29 -21.79
C CYS A 102 -11.17 -21.25 -22.23
N TYR A 103 -10.05 -21.16 -21.50
CA TYR A 103 -8.94 -20.27 -21.84
C TYR A 103 -8.31 -20.59 -23.20
N GLY A 104 -8.11 -21.88 -23.50
CA GLY A 104 -7.49 -22.33 -24.75
C GLY A 104 -8.26 -21.87 -25.99
N ALA A 105 -9.58 -22.06 -25.98
CA ALA A 105 -10.47 -21.66 -27.07
C ALA A 105 -10.47 -20.14 -27.30
N TRP A 106 -10.63 -19.34 -26.23
CA TRP A 106 -10.58 -17.87 -26.32
C TRP A 106 -9.22 -17.36 -26.82
N HIS A 107 -8.12 -17.94 -26.33
CA HIS A 107 -6.79 -17.60 -26.79
C HIS A 107 -6.59 -17.95 -28.27
N HIS A 108 -7.06 -19.13 -28.70
CA HIS A 108 -6.98 -19.54 -30.11
C HIS A 108 -7.76 -18.59 -31.01
N ARG A 109 -8.99 -18.19 -30.61
CA ARG A 109 -9.79 -17.21 -31.36
C ARG A 109 -9.04 -15.89 -31.60
N LYS A 110 -8.46 -15.32 -30.54
CA LYS A 110 -7.64 -14.09 -30.64
C LYS A 110 -6.46 -14.28 -31.59
N TRP A 111 -5.79 -15.43 -31.52
CA TRP A 111 -4.67 -15.75 -32.39
C TRP A 111 -5.11 -15.84 -33.87
N VAL A 112 -6.27 -16.42 -34.16
CA VAL A 112 -6.84 -16.48 -35.52
C VAL A 112 -7.16 -15.08 -36.03
N LEU A 113 -7.85 -14.24 -35.24
CA LEU A 113 -8.18 -12.87 -35.65
C LEU A 113 -6.96 -11.98 -35.89
N ASN A 114 -5.87 -12.18 -35.14
CA ASN A 114 -4.62 -11.46 -35.35
C ASN A 114 -3.94 -11.77 -36.71
N LYS A 115 -4.42 -12.75 -37.47
CA LYS A 115 -3.97 -12.97 -38.87
C LYS A 115 -4.56 -11.94 -39.84
N GLY A 116 -5.56 -11.14 -39.44
CA GLY A 116 -6.03 -9.95 -40.16
C GLY A 116 -6.92 -10.20 -41.38
N LEU A 117 -7.36 -11.44 -41.63
CA LEU A 117 -8.13 -11.80 -42.83
C LEU A 117 -9.62 -12.13 -42.56
N SER A 118 -10.01 -12.23 -41.29
CA SER A 118 -11.38 -12.58 -40.87
C SER A 118 -12.21 -11.34 -40.54
N PRO A 119 -13.51 -11.31 -40.89
CA PRO A 119 -14.38 -10.15 -40.66
C PRO A 119 -14.78 -9.99 -39.18
N LEU A 120 -14.58 -8.78 -38.62
CA LEU A 120 -14.82 -8.50 -37.21
C LEU A 120 -16.32 -8.34 -36.84
N GLN A 121 -17.19 -8.03 -37.80
CA GLN A 121 -18.63 -7.84 -37.53
C GLN A 121 -19.31 -9.08 -36.93
N HIS A 122 -18.82 -10.28 -37.28
CA HIS A 122 -19.34 -11.52 -36.72
C HIS A 122 -19.04 -11.63 -35.22
N GLU A 123 -17.90 -11.09 -34.78
CA GLU A 123 -17.42 -11.19 -33.40
C GLU A 123 -18.28 -10.38 -32.44
N PHE A 124 -18.71 -9.18 -32.82
CA PHE A 124 -19.65 -8.40 -32.02
C PHE A 124 -21.00 -9.12 -31.83
N ARG A 125 -21.53 -9.76 -32.89
CA ARG A 125 -22.77 -10.56 -32.76
C ARG A 125 -22.60 -11.78 -31.85
N LEU A 126 -21.42 -12.42 -31.88
CA LEU A 126 -21.10 -13.52 -30.97
C LEU A 126 -21.02 -13.01 -29.52
N LEU A 127 -20.34 -11.89 -29.31
CA LEU A 127 -20.22 -11.24 -28.01
C LEU A 127 -21.59 -10.87 -27.43
N ASP A 128 -22.47 -10.25 -28.21
CA ASP A 128 -23.83 -9.89 -27.77
C ASP A 128 -24.62 -11.12 -27.31
N LYS A 129 -24.50 -12.24 -28.02
CA LYS A 129 -25.15 -13.50 -27.62
C LYS A 129 -24.55 -14.04 -26.32
N LEU A 130 -23.23 -14.07 -26.21
CA LEU A 130 -22.54 -14.62 -25.04
C LEU A 130 -22.75 -13.77 -23.79
N GLN A 131 -22.75 -12.43 -23.92
CA GLN A 131 -23.00 -11.50 -22.82
C GLN A 131 -24.48 -11.50 -22.40
N LYS A 132 -25.43 -11.76 -23.32
CA LYS A 132 -26.84 -12.00 -22.94
C LYS A 132 -27.04 -13.29 -22.17
N LEU A 133 -26.25 -14.33 -22.46
CA LEU A 133 -26.32 -15.62 -21.75
C LEU A 133 -25.64 -15.58 -20.38
N ASP A 134 -24.47 -14.95 -20.28
CA ASP A 134 -23.74 -14.72 -19.03
C ASP A 134 -23.08 -13.34 -19.07
N SER A 135 -23.79 -12.34 -18.55
CA SER A 135 -23.35 -10.94 -18.54
C SER A 135 -22.08 -10.72 -17.71
N ARG A 136 -21.74 -11.68 -16.85
CA ARG A 136 -20.56 -11.66 -15.97
C ARG A 136 -19.40 -12.47 -16.53
N ASN A 137 -19.51 -13.03 -17.75
CA ASN A 137 -18.43 -13.79 -18.36
C ASN A 137 -17.22 -12.88 -18.67
N PHE A 138 -16.22 -12.88 -17.79
CA PHE A 138 -15.03 -12.05 -17.95
C PHE A 138 -14.22 -12.40 -19.20
N HIS A 139 -14.29 -13.63 -19.71
CA HIS A 139 -13.63 -13.98 -20.97
C HIS A 139 -14.26 -13.24 -22.16
N ALA A 140 -15.59 -13.14 -22.18
CA ALA A 140 -16.30 -12.39 -23.21
C ALA A 140 -15.98 -10.90 -23.12
N TRP A 141 -15.94 -10.31 -21.92
CA TRP A 141 -15.51 -8.92 -21.73
C TRP A 141 -14.06 -8.68 -22.17
N ASN A 142 -13.13 -9.56 -21.79
CA ASN A 142 -11.74 -9.48 -22.22
C ASN A 142 -11.61 -9.61 -23.75
N TYR A 143 -12.40 -10.48 -24.36
CA TYR A 143 -12.44 -10.65 -25.80
C TYR A 143 -13.04 -9.44 -26.51
N ARG A 144 -14.10 -8.85 -25.96
CA ARG A 144 -14.70 -7.61 -26.47
C ARG A 144 -13.68 -6.49 -26.52
N ARG A 145 -12.93 -6.25 -25.44
CA ARG A 145 -11.87 -5.22 -25.44
C ARG A 145 -10.81 -5.46 -26.52
N PHE A 146 -10.43 -6.73 -26.74
CA PHE A 146 -9.52 -7.08 -27.83
C PHE A 146 -10.11 -6.80 -29.22
N VAL A 147 -11.36 -7.19 -29.47
CA VAL A 147 -12.02 -6.98 -30.77
C VAL A 147 -12.30 -5.49 -31.01
N ALA A 148 -12.74 -4.75 -29.99
CA ALA A 148 -12.97 -3.31 -30.04
C ALA A 148 -11.69 -2.55 -30.39
N ALA A 149 -10.56 -2.90 -29.76
CA ALA A 149 -9.26 -2.34 -30.10
C ALA A 149 -8.83 -2.69 -31.54
N LEU A 150 -9.03 -3.92 -31.99
CA LEU A 150 -8.69 -4.35 -33.36
C LEU A 150 -9.54 -3.65 -34.43
N HIS A 151 -10.79 -3.34 -34.12
CA HIS A 151 -11.74 -2.64 -35.00
C HIS A 151 -11.65 -1.10 -34.85
N ASN A 152 -10.84 -0.57 -33.94
CA ASN A 152 -10.79 0.85 -33.58
C ASN A 152 -12.18 1.43 -33.22
N VAL A 153 -12.97 0.68 -32.45
CA VAL A 153 -14.25 1.20 -31.90
C VAL A 153 -13.95 2.39 -31.00
N SER A 154 -14.77 3.44 -31.11
CA SER A 154 -14.61 4.63 -30.29
C SER A 154 -14.97 4.36 -28.82
N GLU A 155 -14.34 5.08 -27.91
CA GLU A 155 -14.63 4.93 -26.47
C GLU A 155 -16.06 5.33 -26.13
N THR A 156 -16.66 6.27 -26.86
CA THR A 156 -18.06 6.67 -26.70
C THR A 156 -19.04 5.55 -27.08
N GLU A 157 -18.76 4.79 -28.15
CA GLU A 157 -19.56 3.62 -28.53
C GLU A 157 -19.45 2.49 -27.50
N GLU A 158 -18.25 2.23 -26.96
CA GLU A 158 -18.10 1.24 -25.90
C GLU A 158 -18.77 1.68 -24.59
N LEU A 159 -18.68 2.95 -24.22
CA LEU A 159 -19.38 3.49 -23.05
C LEU A 159 -20.90 3.35 -23.20
N LYS A 160 -21.44 3.58 -24.40
CA LYS A 160 -22.86 3.36 -24.68
C LYS A 160 -23.25 1.90 -24.51
N HIS A 161 -22.49 0.96 -25.09
CA HIS A 161 -22.73 -0.48 -24.90
C HIS A 161 -22.69 -0.87 -23.42
N ILE A 162 -21.76 -0.31 -22.65
CA ILE A 162 -21.64 -0.56 -21.22
C ILE A 162 -22.85 0.01 -20.45
N THR A 163 -23.31 1.22 -20.79
CA THR A 163 -24.55 1.80 -20.25
C THR A 163 -25.74 0.89 -20.53
N ASP A 164 -25.93 0.44 -21.77
CA ASP A 164 -27.04 -0.47 -22.13
C ASP A 164 -26.99 -1.77 -21.30
N MET A 165 -25.78 -2.27 -20.98
CA MET A 165 -25.57 -3.45 -20.13
C MET A 165 -25.87 -3.19 -18.65
N ILE A 166 -25.65 -1.97 -18.16
CA ILE A 166 -26.00 -1.54 -16.79
C ILE A 166 -27.51 -1.35 -16.70
N ASP A 167 -28.14 -0.66 -17.65
CA ASP A 167 -29.59 -0.42 -17.66
C ASP A 167 -30.39 -1.73 -17.72
N THR A 168 -29.85 -2.74 -18.43
CA THR A 168 -30.43 -4.08 -18.47
C THR A 168 -30.26 -4.83 -17.13
N ASN A 169 -29.15 -4.62 -16.43
CA ASN A 169 -28.82 -5.29 -15.17
C ASN A 169 -27.79 -4.47 -14.38
N PHE A 170 -28.27 -3.65 -13.44
CA PHE A 170 -27.41 -2.78 -12.64
C PHE A 170 -26.48 -3.57 -11.69
N SER A 171 -26.75 -4.85 -11.45
CA SER A 171 -25.87 -5.77 -10.70
C SER A 171 -24.71 -6.34 -11.52
N ASN A 172 -24.50 -5.85 -12.74
CA ASN A 172 -23.43 -6.29 -13.60
C ASN A 172 -22.09 -5.64 -13.23
N TYR A 173 -21.40 -6.21 -12.24
CA TYR A 173 -20.05 -5.77 -11.83
C TYR A 173 -19.07 -5.62 -13.01
N SER A 174 -19.13 -6.51 -13.99
CA SER A 174 -18.25 -6.44 -15.16
C SER A 174 -18.50 -5.19 -15.99
N ALA A 175 -19.76 -4.74 -16.12
CA ALA A 175 -20.08 -3.52 -16.85
C ALA A 175 -19.52 -2.28 -16.12
N TRP A 176 -19.78 -2.14 -14.82
CA TRP A 176 -19.23 -1.07 -13.98
C TRP A 176 -17.70 -1.02 -14.02
N HIS A 177 -17.04 -2.18 -13.92
CA HIS A 177 -15.59 -2.26 -14.02
C HIS A 177 -15.08 -1.76 -15.37
N ASN A 178 -15.67 -2.20 -16.49
CA ASN A 178 -15.24 -1.74 -17.81
C ASN A 178 -15.51 -0.23 -17.98
N ARG A 179 -16.61 0.30 -17.43
CA ARG A 179 -16.89 1.74 -17.43
C ARG A 179 -15.78 2.52 -16.73
N SER A 180 -15.42 2.11 -15.51
CA SER A 180 -14.37 2.76 -14.71
C SER A 180 -13.01 2.73 -15.42
N ALA A 181 -12.70 1.64 -16.14
CA ALA A 181 -11.44 1.50 -16.87
C ALA A 181 -11.33 2.47 -18.06
N ILE A 182 -12.41 2.62 -18.85
CA ILE A 182 -12.45 3.56 -19.97
C ILE A 182 -12.41 5.00 -19.47
N LEU A 183 -13.22 5.34 -18.47
CA LEU A 183 -13.24 6.70 -17.90
C LEU A 183 -11.90 7.07 -17.24
N SER A 184 -11.23 6.12 -16.57
CA SER A 184 -9.89 6.36 -16.02
C SER A 184 -8.86 6.69 -17.10
N HIS A 185 -9.02 6.16 -18.33
CA HIS A 185 -8.16 6.52 -19.45
C HIS A 185 -8.49 7.92 -19.97
N LEU A 186 -9.77 8.19 -20.19
CA LEU A 186 -10.28 9.47 -20.69
C LEU A 186 -9.92 10.65 -19.78
N LEU A 187 -10.11 10.48 -18.46
CA LEU A 187 -9.79 11.51 -17.46
C LEU A 187 -8.29 11.84 -17.42
N LYS A 188 -7.41 10.88 -17.71
CA LYS A 188 -5.95 11.09 -17.74
C LYS A 188 -5.44 11.81 -18.97
N GLN A 189 -6.11 11.65 -20.11
CA GLN A 189 -5.62 12.22 -21.37
C GLN A 189 -5.76 13.74 -21.43
N THR A 190 -6.58 14.37 -20.56
CA THR A 190 -6.88 15.82 -20.60
C THR A 190 -7.06 16.29 -22.05
N ALA A 191 -7.75 15.49 -22.87
CA ALA A 191 -7.78 15.72 -24.30
C ALA A 191 -8.47 17.05 -24.59
N HIS A 192 -7.91 17.85 -25.51
CA HIS A 192 -8.61 19.03 -26.02
C HIS A 192 -10.00 18.62 -26.54
N GLY A 193 -11.05 19.07 -25.85
CA GLY A 193 -12.45 18.78 -26.19
C GLY A 193 -13.18 17.79 -25.27
N PHE A 194 -12.53 17.23 -24.24
CA PHE A 194 -13.23 16.46 -23.21
C PHE A 194 -13.90 17.40 -22.19
N GLU A 195 -15.11 17.06 -21.74
CA GLU A 195 -15.84 17.85 -20.74
C GLU A 195 -15.06 17.95 -19.42
N SER A 196 -15.36 18.96 -18.59
CA SER A 196 -14.66 19.11 -17.30
C SER A 196 -14.83 17.85 -16.45
N LYS A 197 -13.78 17.48 -15.70
CA LYS A 197 -13.79 16.34 -14.74
C LYS A 197 -15.01 16.40 -13.81
N GLU A 198 -15.39 17.61 -13.41
CA GLU A 198 -16.62 17.90 -12.65
C GLU A 198 -17.89 17.40 -13.35
N LYS A 199 -18.12 17.80 -14.61
CA LYS A 199 -19.33 17.43 -15.35
C LYS A 199 -19.45 15.93 -15.53
N VAL A 200 -18.34 15.28 -15.91
CA VAL A 200 -18.30 13.82 -16.10
C VAL A 200 -18.61 13.11 -14.79
N LEU A 201 -17.97 13.50 -13.69
CA LEU A 201 -18.22 12.84 -12.40
C LEU A 201 -19.64 13.11 -11.88
N ALA A 202 -20.20 14.29 -12.09
CA ALA A 202 -21.59 14.59 -11.74
C ALA A 202 -22.58 13.66 -12.47
N GLU A 203 -22.41 13.47 -13.79
CA GLU A 203 -23.24 12.53 -14.57
C GLU A 203 -23.08 11.07 -14.10
N GLU A 204 -21.87 10.68 -13.70
CA GLU A 204 -21.60 9.33 -13.18
C GLU A 204 -22.13 9.10 -11.76
N TYR A 205 -22.16 10.12 -10.89
CA TYR A 205 -22.81 10.04 -9.58
C TYR A 205 -24.32 9.79 -9.75
N GLU A 206 -24.98 10.56 -10.62
CA GLU A 206 -26.41 10.37 -10.92
C GLU A 206 -26.68 8.95 -11.45
N LEU A 207 -25.84 8.44 -12.35
CA LEU A 207 -25.97 7.09 -12.89
C LEU A 207 -25.85 6.01 -11.79
N VAL A 208 -24.86 6.12 -10.91
CA VAL A 208 -24.65 5.12 -9.86
C VAL A 208 -25.70 5.21 -8.75
N HIS A 209 -26.20 6.42 -8.45
CA HIS A 209 -27.30 6.65 -7.50
C HIS A 209 -28.54 5.86 -7.90
N GLN A 210 -28.89 5.84 -9.19
CA GLN A 210 -30.01 5.04 -9.70
C GLN A 210 -29.86 3.56 -9.35
N ALA A 211 -28.65 3.02 -9.38
CA ALA A 211 -28.40 1.62 -9.01
C ALA A 211 -28.44 1.40 -7.49
N ILE A 212 -27.67 2.17 -6.72
CA ILE A 212 -27.51 1.94 -5.27
C ILE A 212 -28.77 2.27 -4.46
N PHE A 213 -29.62 3.18 -4.94
CA PHE A 213 -30.89 3.48 -4.27
C PHE A 213 -32.02 2.56 -4.70
N THR A 214 -31.90 1.91 -5.87
CA THR A 214 -32.85 0.87 -6.30
C THR A 214 -32.64 -0.42 -5.50
N ASP A 215 -31.39 -0.84 -5.29
CA ASP A 215 -31.04 -1.99 -4.45
C ASP A 215 -29.78 -1.70 -3.61
N PRO A 216 -29.95 -1.20 -2.37
CA PRO A 216 -28.83 -0.89 -1.48
C PRO A 216 -27.97 -2.09 -1.07
N ASP A 217 -28.43 -3.33 -1.26
CA ASP A 217 -27.68 -4.54 -0.93
C ASP A 217 -26.77 -5.00 -2.08
N ASP A 218 -26.96 -4.48 -3.30
CA ASP A 218 -26.12 -4.78 -4.46
C ASP A 218 -24.78 -4.04 -4.42
N GLN A 219 -23.71 -4.80 -4.19
CA GLN A 219 -22.34 -4.30 -4.08
C GLN A 219 -21.79 -3.65 -5.36
N SER A 220 -22.34 -3.97 -6.54
CA SER A 220 -21.74 -3.60 -7.83
C SER A 220 -21.67 -2.09 -8.02
N GLY A 221 -22.79 -1.40 -7.78
CA GLY A 221 -22.86 0.07 -7.80
C GLY A 221 -21.96 0.69 -6.73
N TRP A 222 -21.91 0.12 -5.53
CA TRP A 222 -21.07 0.64 -4.45
C TRP A 222 -19.57 0.57 -4.73
N PHE A 223 -19.09 -0.47 -5.40
CA PHE A 223 -17.68 -0.53 -5.82
C PHE A 223 -17.36 0.52 -6.88
N TYR A 224 -18.30 0.81 -7.78
CA TYR A 224 -18.16 1.90 -8.75
C TYR A 224 -18.21 3.27 -8.07
N TYR A 225 -19.12 3.46 -7.12
CA TYR A 225 -19.20 4.65 -6.27
C TYR A 225 -17.88 4.90 -5.52
N TYR A 226 -17.29 3.85 -4.96
CA TYR A 226 -16.00 3.96 -4.28
C TYR A 226 -14.88 4.41 -5.23
N TRP A 227 -14.90 3.97 -6.49
CA TRP A 227 -13.99 4.49 -7.53
C TRP A 227 -14.28 5.96 -7.86
N LEU A 228 -15.55 6.38 -7.98
CA LEU A 228 -15.93 7.78 -8.20
C LEU A 228 -15.42 8.68 -7.06
N LEU A 229 -15.61 8.25 -5.82
CA LEU A 229 -15.11 8.94 -4.65
C LEU A 229 -13.58 9.13 -4.72
N ASP A 230 -12.83 8.10 -5.08
CA ASP A 230 -11.38 8.17 -5.29
C ASP A 230 -10.99 9.19 -6.37
N GLN A 231 -11.74 9.24 -7.49
CA GLN A 231 -11.51 10.24 -8.55
C GLN A 231 -11.86 11.66 -8.11
N THR A 232 -12.84 11.83 -7.22
CA THR A 232 -13.26 13.13 -6.68
C THR A 232 -12.26 13.66 -5.65
N ILE A 233 -11.77 12.82 -4.74
CA ILE A 233 -10.99 13.26 -3.56
C ILE A 233 -9.48 13.32 -3.83
N THR A 234 -8.98 12.52 -4.76
CA THR A 234 -7.53 12.44 -5.04
C THR A 234 -7.09 13.69 -5.79
N PRO A 235 -6.17 14.50 -5.23
CA PRO A 235 -5.64 15.66 -5.94
C PRO A 235 -4.94 15.23 -7.23
N ASP A 236 -5.13 16.01 -8.29
CA ASP A 236 -4.54 15.72 -9.60
C ASP A 236 -3.02 15.73 -9.56
N ALA A 237 -2.39 16.44 -8.62
CA ALA A 237 -0.95 16.44 -8.40
C ALA A 237 -0.57 16.04 -6.96
N PRO A 238 0.54 15.31 -6.75
CA PRO A 238 1.02 15.00 -5.41
C PRO A 238 1.40 16.28 -4.64
N LEU A 239 1.16 16.27 -3.33
CA LEU A 239 1.41 17.38 -2.41
C LEU A 239 2.41 16.96 -1.32
N LEU A 240 3.34 17.86 -1.00
CA LEU A 240 4.23 17.72 0.13
C LEU A 240 3.46 18.10 1.42
N LEU A 241 3.29 17.14 2.33
CA LEU A 241 2.53 17.32 3.57
C LEU A 241 3.38 17.83 4.73
N SER A 242 4.56 17.25 4.92
CA SER A 242 5.43 17.61 6.03
C SER A 242 6.89 17.28 5.74
N SER A 243 7.77 17.83 6.57
CA SER A 243 9.20 17.56 6.57
C SER A 243 9.73 17.48 8.00
N TRP A 244 10.83 16.77 8.18
CA TRP A 244 11.68 16.90 9.35
C TRP A 244 13.12 17.20 8.92
N PRO A 245 13.75 18.27 9.41
CA PRO A 245 13.21 19.31 10.28
C PRO A 245 12.03 20.10 9.66
N SER A 246 11.17 20.66 10.51
CA SER A 246 9.99 21.41 10.06
C SER A 246 10.36 22.84 9.63
N HIS A 247 9.49 23.47 8.83
CA HIS A 247 9.73 24.83 8.35
C HIS A 247 9.83 25.84 9.51
N GLY A 248 10.88 26.66 9.51
CA GLY A 248 11.12 27.68 10.51
C GLY A 248 11.64 27.14 11.85
N SER A 249 12.00 25.86 11.92
CA SER A 249 12.59 25.26 13.12
C SER A 249 14.09 25.57 13.25
N ASP A 250 14.58 25.51 14.49
CA ASP A 250 15.98 25.73 14.84
C ASP A 250 16.62 24.44 15.39
N LEU A 251 17.25 23.65 14.52
CA LEU A 251 17.87 22.36 14.83
C LEU A 251 19.21 22.52 15.58
N LEU A 252 19.42 21.73 16.63
CA LEU A 252 20.68 21.59 17.36
C LEU A 252 21.23 20.17 17.17
N VAL A 253 22.33 20.03 16.44
CA VAL A 253 22.99 18.74 16.22
C VAL A 253 24.14 18.58 17.21
N SER A 254 24.05 17.62 18.12
CA SER A 254 25.12 17.27 19.07
C SER A 254 26.00 16.15 18.54
N THR A 255 27.30 16.23 18.80
CA THR A 255 28.31 15.20 18.47
C THR A 255 28.69 14.30 19.65
N ASP A 256 28.15 14.57 20.83
CA ASP A 256 28.46 13.82 22.05
C ASP A 256 27.23 13.04 22.55
N ARG A 257 27.36 11.71 22.68
CA ARG A 257 26.34 10.84 23.26
C ARG A 257 26.10 11.13 24.74
N LYS A 258 27.07 11.71 25.47
CA LYS A 258 26.89 12.09 26.89
C LYS A 258 25.86 13.20 27.11
N PHE A 259 25.47 13.89 26.04
CA PHE A 259 24.46 14.97 26.06
C PHE A 259 23.03 14.48 25.84
N GLU A 260 22.73 13.18 25.98
CA GLU A 260 21.36 12.64 25.89
C GLU A 260 20.39 13.26 26.91
N GLY A 261 20.89 13.89 27.98
CA GLY A 261 20.04 14.55 28.96
C GLY A 261 20.37 16.01 29.29
N CYS A 262 20.91 16.77 28.34
CA CYS A 262 20.85 18.23 28.45
C CYS A 262 20.32 18.81 27.14
N MET A 263 19.01 18.69 26.93
CA MET A 263 18.36 19.24 25.76
C MET A 263 17.34 20.27 26.24
N SER A 264 17.62 21.55 25.99
CA SER A 264 16.67 22.65 26.22
C SER A 264 15.46 22.58 25.28
N SER A 265 15.53 21.71 24.26
CA SER A 265 14.45 21.48 23.29
C SER A 265 14.36 20.02 22.77
N PRO A 266 13.28 19.27 23.05
CA PRO A 266 13.17 17.84 22.70
C PRO A 266 12.97 17.54 21.21
N SER A 267 12.36 18.46 20.46
CA SER A 267 11.90 18.25 19.08
C SER A 267 12.80 18.88 18.01
N THR A 268 13.75 19.73 18.43
CA THR A 268 14.70 20.42 17.54
C THR A 268 16.14 20.09 17.87
N SER A 269 16.41 18.96 18.52
CA SER A 269 17.76 18.47 18.68
C SER A 269 17.97 17.22 17.83
N PHE A 270 19.22 16.81 17.60
CA PHE A 270 19.57 15.49 17.06
C PHE A 270 20.97 15.12 17.53
N CYS A 271 21.17 13.88 17.99
CA CYS A 271 22.50 13.41 18.38
C CYS A 271 23.08 12.51 17.28
N SER A 272 24.32 12.76 16.88
CA SER A 272 25.00 11.99 15.84
C SER A 272 26.50 11.98 16.04
N ASP A 273 27.07 10.77 16.16
CA ASP A 273 28.51 10.56 16.32
C ASP A 273 29.34 11.16 15.17
N LYS A 274 28.73 11.35 14.00
CA LYS A 274 29.38 11.85 12.78
C LYS A 274 28.93 13.26 12.40
N GLY A 275 28.14 13.94 13.24
CA GLY A 275 27.52 15.22 12.91
C GLY A 275 26.59 15.16 11.70
N ALA A 276 26.03 13.99 11.40
CA ALA A 276 25.06 13.79 10.31
C ALA A 276 23.63 13.72 10.88
N PHE A 277 22.67 14.39 10.27
CA PHE A 277 21.26 14.36 10.68
C PHE A 277 20.34 14.06 9.49
N PRO A 278 19.19 13.41 9.70
CA PRO A 278 18.28 13.08 8.62
C PRO A 278 17.50 14.32 8.14
N LEU A 279 17.21 14.37 6.85
CA LEU A 279 16.22 15.24 6.24
C LEU A 279 15.14 14.34 5.65
N ILE A 280 13.94 14.42 6.20
CA ILE A 280 12.79 13.59 5.83
C ILE A 280 11.76 14.47 5.13
N ILE A 281 11.21 13.99 4.02
CA ILE A 281 10.08 14.63 3.31
C ILE A 281 8.94 13.62 3.14
N PHE A 282 7.69 14.08 3.32
CA PHE A 282 6.51 13.23 3.31
C PHE A 282 5.42 13.78 2.38
N PHE A 283 4.94 12.93 1.46
CA PHE A 283 3.93 13.26 0.46
C PHE A 283 2.57 12.63 0.80
N ASN A 284 1.48 13.27 0.34
CA ASN A 284 0.10 12.76 0.50
C ASN A 284 -0.16 11.47 -0.29
N GLN A 285 0.59 11.26 -1.37
CA GLN A 285 0.52 10.10 -2.25
C GLN A 285 1.92 9.51 -2.39
N SER A 286 2.01 8.21 -2.69
CA SER A 286 3.30 7.59 -2.97
C SER A 286 3.87 8.13 -4.30
N VAL A 287 5.11 8.60 -4.26
CA VAL A 287 5.81 9.18 -5.42
C VAL A 287 7.11 8.43 -5.72
N LYS A 288 7.58 8.53 -6.96
CA LYS A 288 8.93 8.15 -7.40
C LYS A 288 9.66 9.36 -7.97
N GLY A 289 10.99 9.24 -8.15
CA GLY A 289 11.79 10.24 -8.85
C GLY A 289 12.37 11.34 -7.96
N VAL A 290 12.26 11.21 -6.63
CA VAL A 290 12.93 12.08 -5.66
C VAL A 290 14.43 11.80 -5.67
N ASN A 291 15.23 12.79 -6.04
CA ASN A 291 16.69 12.73 -6.15
C ASN A 291 17.30 14.15 -6.16
N SER A 292 18.63 14.25 -6.27
CA SER A 292 19.34 15.54 -6.34
C SER A 292 18.97 16.40 -7.55
N SER A 293 18.39 15.84 -8.61
CA SER A 293 17.92 16.64 -9.75
C SER A 293 16.54 17.26 -9.52
N THR A 294 15.71 16.69 -8.65
CA THR A 294 14.32 17.11 -8.39
C THR A 294 14.14 17.84 -7.05
N VAL A 295 15.09 17.67 -6.13
CA VAL A 295 15.18 18.36 -4.84
C VAL A 295 16.52 19.09 -4.77
N ASP A 296 16.45 20.42 -4.59
CA ASP A 296 17.62 21.27 -4.42
C ASP A 296 17.80 21.61 -2.93
N ILE A 297 18.95 21.25 -2.38
CA ILE A 297 19.33 21.54 -0.99
C ILE A 297 20.47 22.56 -1.00
N LYS A 298 20.19 23.75 -0.47
CA LYS A 298 21.21 24.76 -0.19
C LYS A 298 21.64 24.64 1.25
N PHE A 299 22.77 23.99 1.43
CA PHE A 299 23.48 23.90 2.70
C PHE A 299 24.96 24.16 2.45
N MET A 300 25.57 25.08 3.21
CA MET A 300 26.93 25.58 2.94
C MET A 300 28.01 24.48 2.84
N PHE A 301 27.79 23.32 3.45
CA PHE A 301 28.78 22.24 3.51
C PHE A 301 28.57 21.12 2.51
N ILE A 302 27.46 21.12 1.77
CA ILE A 302 27.09 20.01 0.89
C ILE A 302 26.73 20.57 -0.48
N LYS A 303 27.32 20.00 -1.52
CA LYS A 303 26.84 20.22 -2.87
C LYS A 303 25.65 19.31 -3.11
N ASN A 304 24.60 19.84 -3.72
CA ASN A 304 23.37 19.08 -3.96
C ASN A 304 23.59 17.80 -4.79
N GLU A 305 24.59 17.79 -5.68
CA GLU A 305 24.98 16.63 -6.49
C GLU A 305 25.43 15.42 -5.64
N ASP A 306 25.96 15.66 -4.44
CA ASP A 306 26.47 14.64 -3.53
C ASP A 306 25.37 14.02 -2.63
N VAL A 307 24.13 14.52 -2.74
CA VAL A 307 23.00 14.11 -1.89
C VAL A 307 22.30 12.89 -2.48
N SER A 308 22.36 11.77 -1.77
CA SER A 308 21.58 10.56 -2.09
C SER A 308 20.25 10.53 -1.34
N TRP A 309 19.14 10.45 -2.07
CA TRP A 309 17.81 10.25 -1.50
C TRP A 309 17.43 8.77 -1.46
N ASN A 310 16.96 8.31 -0.31
CA ASN A 310 16.55 6.92 -0.11
C ASN A 310 15.03 6.83 0.13
N PRO A 311 14.32 5.94 -0.58
CA PRO A 311 12.90 5.70 -0.32
C PRO A 311 12.73 4.95 1.00
N LEU A 312 11.83 5.41 1.86
CA LEU A 312 11.43 4.70 3.06
C LEU A 312 10.26 3.77 2.72
N SER A 313 10.58 2.57 2.23
CA SER A 313 9.60 1.51 2.03
C SER A 313 10.29 0.17 1.97
N THR A 314 9.63 -0.86 2.49
CA THR A 314 10.02 -2.26 2.27
C THR A 314 9.59 -2.79 0.90
N LYS A 315 8.76 -2.04 0.15
CA LYS A 315 8.21 -2.46 -1.15
C LYS A 315 9.19 -2.17 -2.29
N ASN A 316 9.40 -3.14 -3.17
CA ASN A 316 10.26 -3.00 -4.36
C ASN A 316 9.60 -2.21 -5.52
N SER A 317 8.56 -1.43 -5.25
CA SER A 317 7.81 -0.70 -6.30
C SER A 317 8.51 0.59 -6.75
N GLY A 318 9.43 1.13 -5.94
CA GLY A 318 10.05 2.45 -6.17
C GLY A 318 9.14 3.64 -5.87
N TYR A 319 7.91 3.40 -5.39
CA TYR A 319 6.96 4.42 -4.96
C TYR A 319 6.84 4.42 -3.43
N THR A 320 7.01 5.57 -2.80
CA THR A 320 6.79 5.73 -1.36
C THR A 320 6.30 7.14 -1.02
N ASN A 321 5.60 7.25 0.11
CA ASN A 321 5.17 8.53 0.68
C ASN A 321 6.31 9.26 1.37
N ALA A 322 7.32 8.56 1.91
CA ALA A 322 8.37 9.15 2.72
C ALA A 322 9.76 8.90 2.13
N TRP A 323 10.58 9.94 2.09
CA TRP A 323 11.95 9.89 1.58
C TRP A 323 12.91 10.50 2.60
N VAL A 324 14.11 9.93 2.73
CA VAL A 324 15.15 10.42 3.63
C VAL A 324 16.46 10.66 2.90
N THR A 325 17.16 11.71 3.28
CA THR A 325 18.59 11.89 3.02
C THR A 325 19.30 12.30 4.31
N TYR A 326 20.62 12.32 4.32
CA TYR A 326 21.41 12.68 5.50
C TYR A 326 22.33 13.86 5.17
N LEU A 327 22.23 14.92 5.96
CA LEU A 327 23.08 16.09 5.86
C LEU A 327 24.17 16.02 6.94
N LYS A 328 25.43 16.20 6.56
CA LYS A 328 26.59 16.08 7.43
C LYS A 328 27.33 17.42 7.61
N PHE A 329 27.69 17.76 8.84
CA PHE A 329 28.69 18.79 9.12
C PHE A 329 30.12 18.28 8.81
N PRO A 330 31.02 19.14 8.31
CA PRO A 330 32.39 18.74 8.05
C PRO A 330 33.12 18.38 9.36
N ASP A 331 33.98 17.36 9.29
CA ASP A 331 34.73 16.86 10.43
C ASP A 331 35.69 17.95 10.98
N GLY A 332 35.70 18.18 12.30
CA GLY A 332 36.61 19.12 12.96
C GLY A 332 36.12 20.58 13.09
N LYS A 333 34.85 20.88 12.80
CA LYS A 333 34.26 22.19 13.11
C LYS A 333 34.01 22.37 14.61
N ASN A 334 34.59 23.44 15.18
CA ASN A 334 34.63 23.68 16.62
C ASN A 334 33.73 24.83 17.15
N ASN A 335 32.90 25.45 16.29
CA ASN A 335 32.14 26.64 16.69
C ASN A 335 30.70 26.29 17.08
N SER A 336 30.41 26.28 18.39
CA SER A 336 29.10 25.92 18.95
C SER A 336 27.99 26.96 18.76
N SER A 337 28.32 28.15 18.26
CA SER A 337 27.44 29.33 18.27
C SER A 337 27.02 29.82 16.89
N GLU A 338 27.55 29.25 15.80
CA GLU A 338 27.18 29.64 14.44
C GLU A 338 25.86 28.97 14.02
N ILE A 339 24.93 29.80 13.54
CA ILE A 339 23.66 29.36 12.97
C ILE A 339 23.82 29.23 11.47
N TYR A 340 23.53 28.05 10.93
CA TYR A 340 23.56 27.79 9.50
C TYR A 340 22.13 27.65 8.98
N GLN A 341 21.81 28.36 7.92
CA GLN A 341 20.51 28.25 7.27
C GLN A 341 20.53 27.12 6.23
N VAL A 342 19.50 26.27 6.26
CA VAL A 342 19.26 25.25 5.25
C VAL A 342 17.98 25.62 4.50
N GLU A 343 18.04 25.54 3.18
CA GLU A 343 16.90 25.74 2.30
C GLU A 343 16.72 24.53 1.40
N VAL A 344 15.49 24.02 1.35
CA VAL A 344 15.11 22.88 0.53
C VAL A 344 14.02 23.31 -0.44
N SER A 345 14.25 23.09 -1.74
CA SER A 345 13.32 23.43 -2.82
C SER A 345 12.99 22.19 -3.65
N ILE A 346 11.70 21.84 -3.72
CA ILE A 346 11.20 20.61 -4.36
C ILE A 346 10.35 20.99 -5.57
N GLY A 347 10.52 20.26 -6.69
CA GLY A 347 9.69 20.43 -7.88
C GLY A 347 10.09 21.61 -8.76
N HIS A 348 11.35 22.05 -8.70
CA HIS A 348 11.92 23.04 -9.63
C HIS A 348 12.24 22.43 -11.01
N SER A 349 12.29 21.10 -11.10
CA SER A 349 12.47 20.33 -12.33
C SER A 349 11.42 19.21 -12.42
N PRO A 350 11.02 18.79 -13.63
CA PRO A 350 10.10 17.66 -13.80
C PRO A 350 10.81 16.35 -13.43
N GLY A 351 10.09 15.43 -12.78
CA GLY A 351 10.63 14.09 -12.48
C GLY A 351 9.96 13.37 -11.32
N ILE A 352 9.33 14.10 -10.40
CA ILE A 352 8.54 13.50 -9.32
C ILE A 352 7.14 13.15 -9.86
N ILE A 353 6.79 11.86 -9.79
CA ILE A 353 5.56 11.31 -10.36
C ILE A 353 4.84 10.46 -9.31
N SER A 354 3.54 10.65 -9.14
CA SER A 354 2.69 9.82 -8.27
C SER A 354 2.49 8.41 -8.83
N SER A 355 2.03 7.49 -7.99
CA SER A 355 1.61 6.14 -8.42
C SER A 355 0.48 6.16 -9.45
N SER A 356 -0.35 7.21 -9.47
CA SER A 356 -1.43 7.41 -10.45
C SER A 356 -0.95 7.90 -11.82
N GLY A 357 0.30 8.39 -11.90
CA GLY A 357 0.94 8.89 -13.12
C GLY A 357 0.99 10.42 -13.22
N SER A 358 0.57 11.14 -12.19
CA SER A 358 0.55 12.59 -12.17
C SER A 358 1.90 13.20 -11.80
N ASN A 359 2.28 14.28 -12.48
CA ASN A 359 3.50 15.02 -12.16
C ASN A 359 3.30 15.91 -10.93
N TYR A 360 4.33 16.03 -10.11
CA TYR A 360 4.40 17.04 -9.07
C TYR A 360 4.46 18.44 -9.71
N SER A 361 3.40 19.23 -9.53
CA SER A 361 3.22 20.53 -10.20
C SER A 361 3.23 21.74 -9.25
N CYS A 362 3.40 21.51 -7.95
CA CYS A 362 3.36 22.56 -6.92
C CYS A 362 4.74 22.78 -6.29
N PRO A 363 5.61 23.63 -6.87
CA PRO A 363 6.91 23.94 -6.28
C PRO A 363 6.79 24.30 -4.80
N SER A 364 7.53 23.61 -3.96
CA SER A 364 7.48 23.78 -2.51
C SER A 364 8.85 24.11 -1.97
N ARG A 365 8.89 25.05 -1.04
CA ARG A 365 10.14 25.50 -0.43
C ARG A 365 9.95 25.63 1.08
N PHE A 366 10.89 25.08 1.83
CA PHE A 366 10.97 25.29 3.26
C PHE A 366 12.42 25.54 3.67
N THR A 367 12.55 26.29 4.76
CA THR A 367 13.83 26.64 5.38
C THR A 367 13.81 26.28 6.85
N PHE A 368 14.95 25.92 7.40
CA PHE A 368 15.20 25.74 8.83
C PHE A 368 16.62 26.18 9.16
N THR A 369 16.92 26.41 10.43
CA THR A 369 18.29 26.70 10.86
C THR A 369 18.89 25.50 11.58
N THR A 370 20.21 25.37 11.56
CA THR A 370 20.93 24.31 12.25
C THR A 370 22.20 24.84 12.94
N ARG A 371 22.48 24.33 14.13
CA ARG A 371 23.65 24.63 14.95
C ARG A 371 24.35 23.35 15.36
N LEU A 372 25.69 23.37 15.44
CA LEU A 372 26.48 22.23 15.92
C LEU A 372 26.77 22.44 17.41
N GLY A 373 26.23 21.61 18.29
CA GLY A 373 26.57 21.56 19.70
C GLY A 373 27.79 20.66 19.94
N ILE A 374 28.77 21.15 20.69
CA ILE A 374 29.97 20.39 21.08
C ILE A 374 29.92 20.18 22.58
N GLY A 375 29.88 18.91 23.01
CA GLY A 375 29.98 18.56 24.43
C GLY A 375 31.36 18.90 24.97
N LYS A 376 31.42 19.51 26.17
CA LYS A 376 32.69 19.64 26.90
C LYS A 376 33.12 18.25 27.35
N ARG A 377 34.34 17.84 26.95
CA ARG A 377 35.03 16.66 27.50
C ARG A 377 35.48 16.96 28.94
N ASP A 378 34.56 16.92 29.89
CA ASP A 378 34.91 16.91 31.32
C ASP A 378 34.62 15.50 31.88
N GLY A 379 35.68 14.80 32.30
CA GLY A 379 35.62 13.59 33.13
C GLY A 379 35.48 12.23 32.41
N GLU A 380 36.49 11.38 32.58
CA GLU A 380 36.45 9.93 32.32
C GLU A 380 35.48 9.27 33.32
N GLY A 381 34.24 9.13 32.90
CA GLY A 381 33.28 8.17 33.41
C GLY A 381 32.40 7.75 32.25
N GLU A 382 32.51 6.51 31.81
CA GLU A 382 31.48 5.86 31.01
C GLU A 382 30.30 5.59 31.95
N LEU A 383 29.34 6.53 32.05
CA LEU A 383 28.01 6.14 32.51
C LEU A 383 27.42 5.32 31.36
N GLY A 384 27.26 4.01 31.58
CA GLY A 384 26.50 3.15 30.68
C GLY A 384 25.09 3.71 30.48
N VAL A 385 24.48 3.43 29.32
CA VAL A 385 23.08 3.82 29.11
C VAL A 385 22.25 3.09 30.16
N GLU A 386 21.63 3.85 31.07
CA GLU A 386 20.72 3.28 32.05
C GLU A 386 19.58 2.58 31.32
N LYS A 387 19.29 1.35 31.75
CA LYS A 387 18.20 0.51 31.22
C LYS A 387 16.92 1.34 31.13
N VAL A 388 16.28 1.34 29.96
CA VAL A 388 15.00 2.03 29.79
C VAL A 388 13.90 1.20 30.46
N VAL A 389 13.17 1.83 31.38
CA VAL A 389 12.10 1.17 32.14
C VAL A 389 10.75 1.81 31.83
N TRP A 390 9.85 1.04 31.23
CA TRP A 390 8.52 1.47 30.77
C TRP A 390 7.45 1.58 31.88
N THR A 391 7.85 1.73 33.15
CA THR A 391 6.90 1.88 34.26
C THR A 391 6.34 3.30 34.32
N ASP A 392 5.08 3.45 34.71
CA ASP A 392 4.43 4.78 34.80
C ASP A 392 5.15 5.76 35.73
N ASN A 393 5.88 5.27 36.72
CA ASN A 393 6.70 6.10 37.61
C ASN A 393 7.87 6.82 36.90
N SER A 394 8.31 6.31 35.74
CA SER A 394 9.39 6.88 34.94
C SER A 394 8.94 8.05 34.06
N PHE A 395 7.62 8.33 34.01
CA PHE A 395 7.04 9.31 33.11
C PHE A 395 6.35 10.44 33.87
N HIS A 396 6.63 11.68 33.45
CA HIS A 396 6.17 12.87 34.16
C HIS A 396 5.60 13.92 33.20
N THR A 397 4.57 14.64 33.65
CA THR A 397 4.01 15.79 32.93
C THR A 397 4.78 17.06 33.28
N ASN A 398 5.22 17.83 32.29
CA ASN A 398 5.91 19.11 32.50
C ASN A 398 5.17 20.25 31.76
N LEU A 399 4.88 21.35 32.46
CA LEU A 399 4.21 22.53 31.90
C LEU A 399 5.05 23.24 30.82
N ALA A 400 6.39 23.21 30.90
CA ALA A 400 7.28 23.82 29.90
C ALA A 400 7.21 23.11 28.53
N LEU A 401 6.90 21.81 28.52
CA LEU A 401 6.65 21.03 27.31
C LEU A 401 5.50 21.62 26.49
N ALA A 402 4.48 22.12 27.19
CA ALA A 402 3.25 22.61 26.58
C ALA A 402 3.48 23.91 25.80
N GLU A 403 4.43 24.76 26.21
CA GLU A 403 4.79 25.99 25.50
C GLU A 403 5.71 25.72 24.30
N GLU A 404 6.57 24.71 24.41
CA GLU A 404 7.57 24.40 23.39
C GLU A 404 7.02 23.58 22.22
N LEU A 405 6.30 22.49 22.49
CA LEU A 405 5.49 21.80 21.47
C LEU A 405 4.42 22.75 20.90
N SER A 406 4.07 23.79 21.67
CA SER A 406 3.22 24.87 21.18
C SER A 406 3.85 25.82 20.15
N SER A 407 5.16 25.95 20.10
CA SER A 407 5.81 26.72 19.03
C SER A 407 6.06 25.86 17.78
N MET A 408 6.20 24.55 17.95
CA MET A 408 6.51 23.58 16.89
C MET A 408 5.29 23.30 15.99
N LEU A 409 4.17 22.87 16.60
CA LEU A 409 2.97 22.46 15.87
C LEU A 409 2.22 23.63 15.19
N SER A 410 2.66 24.88 15.42
CA SER A 410 2.13 26.08 14.75
C SER A 410 2.78 26.36 13.40
N SER A 411 3.94 25.76 13.11
CA SER A 411 4.77 26.07 11.93
C SER A 411 4.74 24.99 10.84
N ASP A 412 4.03 23.88 11.07
CA ASP A 412 4.16 22.62 10.31
C ASP A 412 3.55 22.61 8.91
N ARG A 413 2.83 23.66 8.49
CA ARG A 413 2.36 23.74 7.11
C ARG A 413 3.38 24.49 6.28
N ILE A 414 4.21 23.71 5.57
CA ILE A 414 5.08 24.16 4.50
C ILE A 414 4.31 25.20 3.68
N ARG A 415 4.89 26.39 3.52
CA ARG A 415 4.32 27.44 2.67
C ARG A 415 4.30 26.90 1.24
N ILE A 416 3.20 26.27 0.86
CA ILE A 416 2.87 26.06 -0.55
C ILE A 416 2.83 27.47 -1.13
N ILE A 417 3.71 27.75 -2.10
CA ILE A 417 3.69 29.01 -2.84
C ILE A 417 2.31 29.04 -3.53
N LYS A 418 1.37 29.78 -2.93
CA LYS A 418 0.01 29.97 -3.43
C LYS A 418 0.11 30.81 -4.70
N ASP A 419 0.24 30.13 -5.84
CA ASP A 419 0.03 30.70 -7.17
C ASP A 419 -0.85 29.77 -8.03
N GLN A 420 -1.78 29.03 -7.43
CA GLN A 420 -2.83 28.32 -8.18
C GLN A 420 -4.24 28.79 -7.83
N ASP A 421 -5.03 28.83 -8.90
CA ASP A 421 -6.38 29.33 -9.07
C ASP A 421 -7.37 28.62 -8.11
N PRO A 422 -8.09 29.35 -7.23
CA PRO A 422 -9.02 28.77 -6.25
C PRO A 422 -10.25 28.06 -6.86
N THR A 423 -10.40 28.06 -8.18
CA THR A 423 -11.58 27.56 -8.90
C THR A 423 -11.66 26.04 -9.04
N ALA A 424 -10.53 25.32 -9.05
CA ALA A 424 -10.54 23.86 -9.15
C ALA A 424 -10.99 23.13 -7.85
N SER A 425 -11.03 23.86 -6.72
CA SER A 425 -11.20 23.28 -5.37
C SER A 425 -12.63 23.36 -4.79
N THR A 426 -13.52 24.17 -5.36
CA THR A 426 -14.85 24.39 -4.77
C THR A 426 -15.84 23.28 -5.09
N TRP A 427 -15.88 22.82 -6.35
CA TRP A 427 -16.87 21.83 -6.79
C TRP A 427 -16.68 20.46 -6.13
N GLN A 428 -15.44 20.03 -5.87
CA GLN A 428 -15.17 18.74 -5.23
C GLN A 428 -15.71 18.75 -3.79
N ILE A 429 -15.45 19.83 -3.03
CA ILE A 429 -15.92 19.98 -1.67
C ILE A 429 -17.46 20.03 -1.65
N GLU A 430 -18.07 20.81 -2.53
CA GLU A 430 -19.53 20.91 -2.66
C GLU A 430 -20.16 19.55 -3.01
N SER A 431 -19.55 18.80 -3.93
CA SER A 431 -20.00 17.45 -4.30
C SER A 431 -20.00 16.53 -3.09
N ILE A 432 -18.90 16.49 -2.33
CA ILE A 432 -18.81 15.65 -1.12
C ILE A 432 -19.84 16.07 -0.06
N ILE A 433 -20.10 17.36 0.12
CA ILE A 433 -21.13 17.85 1.06
C ILE A 433 -22.52 17.35 0.64
N ASN A 434 -22.84 17.43 -0.67
CA ASN A 434 -24.10 16.96 -1.20
C ASN A 434 -24.26 15.44 -1.02
N GLU A 435 -23.20 14.67 -1.32
CA GLU A 435 -23.19 13.23 -1.09
C GLU A 435 -23.38 12.87 0.40
N ILE A 436 -22.72 13.58 1.33
CA ILE A 436 -22.92 13.36 2.77
C ILE A 436 -24.39 13.55 3.16
N ALA A 437 -25.04 14.61 2.65
CA ALA A 437 -26.46 14.85 2.93
C ALA A 437 -27.34 13.71 2.40
N LEU A 438 -27.10 13.28 1.16
CA LEU A 438 -27.81 12.20 0.49
C LEU A 438 -27.68 10.86 1.24
N PHE A 439 -26.48 10.49 1.67
CA PHE A 439 -26.27 9.23 2.40
C PHE A 439 -26.79 9.27 3.83
N ARG A 440 -26.81 10.44 4.48
CA ARG A 440 -27.51 10.58 5.76
C ARG A 440 -29.01 10.35 5.59
N GLU A 441 -29.62 10.86 4.53
CA GLU A 441 -31.03 10.62 4.20
C GLU A 441 -31.32 9.15 3.91
N LEU A 442 -30.51 8.50 3.05
CA LEU A 442 -30.64 7.06 2.77
C LEU A 442 -30.64 6.22 4.06
N LEU A 443 -29.75 6.55 4.99
CA LEU A 443 -29.60 5.79 6.24
C LEU A 443 -30.72 6.05 7.26
N LEU A 444 -31.55 7.09 7.08
CA LEU A 444 -32.79 7.25 7.84
C LEU A 444 -33.86 6.27 7.37
N GLU A 445 -33.87 5.92 6.08
CA GLU A 445 -34.87 5.04 5.48
C GLU A 445 -34.50 3.55 5.58
N GLY A 446 -33.21 3.22 5.72
CA GLY A 446 -32.75 1.84 5.80
C GLY A 446 -31.39 1.64 6.48
N ASN A 447 -31.23 0.52 7.17
CA ASN A 447 -29.96 0.14 7.80
C ASN A 447 -29.06 -0.65 6.83
N CYS A 448 -28.42 0.04 5.88
CA CYS A 448 -27.47 -0.56 4.94
C CYS A 448 -26.02 -0.45 5.44
N LYS A 449 -25.32 -1.60 5.57
CA LYS A 449 -23.91 -1.61 6.01
C LYS A 449 -22.97 -0.92 5.02
N ILE A 450 -23.24 -1.04 3.71
CA ILE A 450 -22.39 -0.41 2.69
C ILE A 450 -22.63 1.10 2.70
N GLY A 451 -23.87 1.54 2.85
CA GLY A 451 -24.22 2.95 3.04
C GLY A 451 -23.53 3.57 4.26
N LYS A 452 -23.51 2.91 5.41
CA LYS A 452 -22.78 3.38 6.62
C LYS A 452 -21.28 3.49 6.38
N LEU A 453 -20.69 2.51 5.71
CA LEU A 453 -19.27 2.55 5.36
C LEU A 453 -18.97 3.69 4.37
N THR A 454 -19.83 3.90 3.38
CA THR A 454 -19.72 5.00 2.41
C THR A 454 -19.83 6.35 3.09
N LEU A 455 -20.79 6.55 4.01
CA LEU A 455 -20.91 7.77 4.79
C LEU A 455 -19.65 8.03 5.63
N ALA A 456 -19.12 7.01 6.32
CA ALA A 456 -17.87 7.16 7.08
C ALA A 456 -16.70 7.61 6.17
N ARG A 457 -16.58 7.04 4.97
CA ARG A 457 -15.56 7.43 3.97
C ARG A 457 -15.74 8.85 3.46
N LEU A 458 -16.98 9.27 3.19
CA LEU A 458 -17.30 10.63 2.76
C LEU A 458 -16.94 11.67 3.83
N LEU A 459 -17.26 11.39 5.09
CA LEU A 459 -16.90 12.24 6.23
C LEU A 459 -15.38 12.36 6.40
N VAL A 460 -14.64 11.24 6.25
CA VAL A 460 -13.16 11.24 6.27
C VAL A 460 -12.60 12.07 5.11
N ALA A 461 -13.13 11.88 3.90
CA ALA A 461 -12.71 12.62 2.71
C ALA A 461 -12.94 14.13 2.87
N HIS A 462 -14.12 14.53 3.33
CA HIS A 462 -14.45 15.92 3.62
C HIS A 462 -13.45 16.55 4.60
N ASP A 463 -13.19 15.88 5.73
CA ASP A 463 -12.26 16.36 6.75
C ASP A 463 -10.82 16.48 6.21
N ALA A 464 -10.39 15.57 5.33
CA ALA A 464 -9.09 15.63 4.67
C ALA A 464 -8.99 16.80 3.67
N MET A 465 -10.00 16.98 2.81
CA MET A 465 -10.04 18.06 1.81
C MET A 465 -10.08 19.44 2.47
N MET A 466 -10.93 19.62 3.49
CA MET A 466 -10.98 20.86 4.26
C MET A 466 -9.65 21.15 4.95
N SER A 467 -8.92 20.11 5.36
CA SER A 467 -7.58 20.26 5.92
C SER A 467 -6.57 20.77 4.89
N TYR A 468 -6.68 20.45 3.60
CA TYR A 468 -5.76 20.94 2.57
C TYR A 468 -6.05 22.38 2.11
N HIS A 469 -7.33 22.76 2.01
CA HIS A 469 -7.74 24.04 1.44
C HIS A 469 -7.90 25.18 2.46
N ALA A 470 -8.04 24.88 3.75
CA ALA A 470 -8.28 25.91 4.74
C ALA A 470 -7.03 26.77 5.03
N SER A 471 -7.19 28.10 4.94
CA SER A 471 -6.15 29.08 5.29
C SER A 471 -5.97 29.27 6.81
N PHE A 472 -6.86 28.68 7.60
CA PHE A 472 -6.84 28.61 9.06
C PHE A 472 -7.10 27.15 9.48
N PRO A 473 -6.70 26.71 10.69
CA PRO A 473 -6.89 25.32 11.10
C PRO A 473 -8.39 24.97 11.11
N TYR A 474 -8.84 24.22 10.09
CA TYR A 474 -10.16 23.63 10.07
C TYR A 474 -10.26 22.60 11.19
N LYS A 475 -11.22 22.79 12.08
CA LYS A 475 -11.54 21.80 13.11
C LYS A 475 -12.34 20.70 12.43
N LYS A 476 -11.75 19.51 12.26
CA LYS A 476 -12.51 18.33 11.79
C LYS A 476 -13.73 18.16 12.71
N VAL A 477 -14.92 18.19 12.12
CA VAL A 477 -16.20 18.20 12.86
C VAL A 477 -16.83 16.80 12.88
N ASN A 478 -16.43 15.92 11.97
CA ASN A 478 -17.13 14.66 11.72
C ASN A 478 -16.50 13.45 12.43
N THR A 479 -15.42 13.65 13.20
CA THR A 479 -14.64 12.55 13.78
C THR A 479 -15.44 11.69 14.75
N GLU A 480 -16.30 12.28 15.56
CA GLU A 480 -17.21 11.54 16.45
C GLU A 480 -18.16 10.62 15.67
N GLU A 481 -18.79 11.12 14.61
CA GLU A 481 -19.72 10.37 13.76
C GLU A 481 -19.02 9.24 13.02
N ILE A 482 -17.81 9.48 12.50
CA ILE A 482 -16.98 8.43 11.86
C ILE A 482 -16.71 7.28 12.83
N LEU A 483 -16.30 7.58 14.07
CA LEU A 483 -16.00 6.56 15.07
C LEU A 483 -17.26 5.78 15.49
N GLU A 484 -18.42 6.45 15.58
CA GLU A 484 -19.69 5.81 15.87
C GLU A 484 -20.11 4.86 14.74
N LEU A 485 -20.09 5.31 13.48
CA LEU A 485 -20.40 4.50 12.30
C LEU A 485 -19.53 3.25 12.22
N LEU A 486 -18.21 3.38 12.42
CA LEU A 486 -17.28 2.25 12.39
C LEU A 486 -17.53 1.27 13.56
N SER A 487 -17.91 1.79 14.74
CA SER A 487 -18.29 0.98 15.89
C SER A 487 -19.55 0.16 15.63
N GLU A 488 -20.55 0.74 14.97
CA GLU A 488 -21.74 0.02 14.55
C GLU A 488 -21.44 -1.03 13.48
N LEU A 489 -20.59 -0.70 12.50
CA LEU A 489 -20.19 -1.63 11.43
C LEU A 489 -19.50 -2.88 11.97
N MET A 490 -18.64 -2.74 12.99
CA MET A 490 -18.04 -3.90 13.68
C MET A 490 -19.07 -4.86 14.27
N LYS A 491 -20.24 -4.35 14.68
CA LYS A 491 -21.35 -5.16 15.21
C LYS A 491 -22.23 -5.73 14.10
N LEU A 492 -22.48 -4.95 13.04
CA LEU A 492 -23.36 -5.31 11.93
C LEU A 492 -22.73 -6.31 10.95
N ASP A 493 -21.41 -6.28 10.79
CA ASP A 493 -20.66 -7.17 9.89
C ASP A 493 -19.41 -7.76 10.60
N PRO A 494 -19.61 -8.69 11.56
CA PRO A 494 -18.53 -9.28 12.35
C PRO A 494 -17.38 -9.91 11.53
N PRO A 495 -17.63 -10.59 10.38
CA PRO A 495 -16.56 -11.11 9.53
C PRO A 495 -15.56 -10.05 9.05
N HIS A 496 -15.98 -8.79 8.93
CA HIS A 496 -15.14 -7.65 8.50
C HIS A 496 -14.76 -6.71 9.66
N SER A 497 -15.04 -7.10 10.91
CA SER A 497 -14.77 -6.29 12.11
C SER A 497 -13.34 -5.76 12.17
N ARG A 498 -12.34 -6.57 11.77
CA ARG A 498 -10.94 -6.13 11.74
C ARG A 498 -10.70 -4.95 10.79
N TYR A 499 -11.28 -5.00 9.59
CA TYR A 499 -11.15 -3.89 8.63
C TYR A 499 -11.73 -2.59 9.21
N TYR A 500 -12.92 -2.65 9.83
CA TYR A 500 -13.51 -1.45 10.46
C TYR A 500 -12.70 -0.98 11.67
N LYS A 501 -12.09 -1.90 12.42
CA LYS A 501 -11.22 -1.60 13.55
C LYS A 501 -9.94 -0.88 13.10
N ASP A 502 -9.37 -1.27 11.96
CA ASP A 502 -8.21 -0.61 11.35
C ASP A 502 -8.57 0.84 10.96
N GLU A 503 -9.68 1.03 10.25
CA GLU A 503 -10.20 2.36 9.88
C GLU A 503 -10.54 3.21 11.13
N TYR A 504 -11.10 2.59 12.17
CA TYR A 504 -11.40 3.25 13.44
C TYR A 504 -10.12 3.74 14.12
N SER A 505 -9.05 2.93 14.08
CA SER A 505 -7.76 3.28 14.68
C SER A 505 -7.13 4.48 13.97
N LEU A 506 -7.23 4.54 12.63
CA LEU A 506 -6.78 5.69 11.84
C LEU A 506 -7.58 6.96 12.18
N ALA A 507 -8.92 6.87 12.23
CA ALA A 507 -9.77 8.00 12.60
C ALA A 507 -9.52 8.48 14.05
N LEU A 508 -9.25 7.55 14.97
CA LEU A 508 -8.90 7.87 16.37
C LEU A 508 -7.55 8.57 16.46
N LEU A 509 -6.54 8.12 15.71
CA LEU A 509 -5.24 8.79 15.67
C LEU A 509 -5.34 10.20 15.08
N GLU A 510 -6.10 10.37 13.99
CA GLU A 510 -6.43 11.70 13.48
C GLU A 510 -7.07 12.57 14.58
N LYS A 511 -7.98 12.00 15.40
CA LYS A 511 -8.55 12.71 16.57
C LYS A 511 -7.51 13.11 17.62
N VAL A 512 -6.52 12.26 17.87
CA VAL A 512 -5.43 12.55 18.80
C VAL A 512 -4.58 13.71 18.27
N PHE A 513 -4.26 13.72 16.97
CA PHE A 513 -3.43 14.74 16.33
C PHE A 513 -4.20 16.01 15.94
N LEU A 514 -5.54 15.98 15.98
CA LEU A 514 -6.41 17.09 15.57
C LEU A 514 -6.18 18.39 16.32
N SER A 515 -5.91 18.30 17.62
CA SER A 515 -5.68 19.46 18.45
C SER A 515 -4.46 19.27 19.31
N ARG A 516 -3.71 20.36 19.48
CA ARG A 516 -2.54 20.39 20.34
C ARG A 516 -2.87 19.91 21.75
N LYS A 517 -3.99 20.36 22.32
CA LYS A 517 -4.43 19.93 23.65
C LYS A 517 -4.67 18.42 23.74
N SER A 518 -5.12 17.78 22.67
CA SER A 518 -5.31 16.34 22.62
C SER A 518 -3.97 15.62 22.57
N LEU A 519 -3.09 15.98 21.62
CA LEU A 519 -1.75 15.41 21.49
C LEU A 519 -0.91 15.56 22.77
N MET A 520 -1.01 16.71 23.44
CA MET A 520 -0.28 16.97 24.69
C MET A 520 -0.62 16.00 25.81
N LYS A 521 -1.83 15.43 25.84
CA LYS A 521 -2.20 14.41 26.85
C LYS A 521 -1.40 13.13 26.70
N HIS A 522 -0.86 12.89 25.51
CA HIS A 522 -0.09 11.70 25.16
C HIS A 522 1.41 11.96 25.19
N CYS A 523 1.89 13.19 25.42
CA CYS A 523 3.31 13.51 25.47
C CYS A 523 3.79 13.62 26.92
N LEU A 524 4.70 12.73 27.33
CA LEU A 524 5.29 12.71 28.68
C LEU A 524 6.81 12.80 28.60
N TYR A 525 7.45 13.33 29.63
CA TYR A 525 8.90 13.26 29.77
C TYR A 525 9.30 11.95 30.45
N TYR A 526 10.33 11.30 29.91
CA TYR A 526 10.99 10.15 30.53
C TYR A 526 12.23 10.60 31.31
N GLY A 527 12.35 10.25 32.60
CA GLY A 527 13.54 10.52 33.44
C GLY A 527 13.21 10.76 34.93
N GLU A 528 14.21 10.72 35.82
CA GLU A 528 14.00 10.89 37.27
C GLU A 528 13.69 12.35 37.68
N SER A 529 12.69 12.52 38.55
CA SER A 529 12.26 13.84 39.08
C SER A 529 13.29 14.54 40.00
N THR A 530 14.34 13.85 40.44
CA THR A 530 15.21 14.27 41.56
C THR A 530 16.55 14.89 41.19
N SER A 531 16.98 14.84 39.92
CA SER A 531 18.24 15.48 39.50
C SER A 531 17.99 16.92 39.05
N SER A 532 18.73 17.87 39.62
CA SER A 532 18.74 19.31 39.27
C SER A 532 19.23 19.63 37.84
N TYR A 533 19.41 18.60 37.00
CA TYR A 533 19.66 18.68 35.58
C TYR A 533 18.56 17.89 34.87
N SER A 534 17.71 18.57 34.11
CA SER A 534 16.57 17.99 33.38
C SER A 534 17.03 17.14 32.19
N HIS A 535 17.31 15.86 32.46
CA HIS A 535 17.76 14.83 31.49
C HIS A 535 16.62 14.11 30.74
N GLY A 536 15.49 14.80 30.51
CA GLY A 536 14.29 14.14 30.02
C GLY A 536 14.14 14.08 28.50
N CYS A 537 13.82 12.90 27.95
CA CYS A 537 13.39 12.73 26.55
C CYS A 537 11.85 12.73 26.46
N VAL A 538 11.28 13.24 25.37
CA VAL A 538 9.82 13.24 25.17
C VAL A 538 9.38 11.91 24.58
N CYS A 539 8.51 11.24 25.32
CA CYS A 539 7.82 10.02 24.94
C CYS A 539 6.40 10.33 24.47
N LEU A 540 6.05 9.89 23.27
CA LEU A 540 4.67 9.84 22.81
C LEU A 540 4.05 8.51 23.24
N ARG A 541 3.09 8.55 24.16
CA ARG A 541 2.39 7.38 24.72
C ARG A 541 1.01 7.21 24.10
N LEU A 542 0.91 6.23 23.22
CA LEU A 542 -0.29 5.77 22.53
C LEU A 542 -0.71 4.36 23.00
N ASN A 543 -0.37 4.01 24.24
CA ASN A 543 -0.69 2.73 24.86
C ASN A 543 -2.16 2.67 25.31
N ASN A 544 -2.73 1.47 25.41
CA ASN A 544 -4.11 1.24 25.89
C ASN A 544 -5.21 1.95 25.08
N LEU A 545 -4.97 2.20 23.78
CA LEU A 545 -5.93 2.84 22.88
C LEU A 545 -6.72 1.82 22.04
N SER A 546 -6.42 0.52 22.23
CA SER A 546 -6.99 -0.58 21.43
C SER A 546 -6.77 -0.37 19.93
N LEU A 547 -5.59 0.13 19.53
CA LEU A 547 -5.23 0.39 18.14
C LEU A 547 -4.91 -0.91 17.42
N SER A 548 -5.52 -1.11 16.26
CA SER A 548 -5.23 -2.25 15.36
C SER A 548 -4.29 -1.87 14.22
N ARG A 549 -4.23 -0.57 13.91
CA ARG A 549 -3.39 0.03 12.87
C ARG A 549 -2.91 1.41 13.31
N ILE A 550 -1.67 1.75 12.95
CA ILE A 550 -1.10 3.10 13.13
C ILE A 550 -1.13 3.90 11.82
N GLY A 551 -1.24 5.23 11.93
CA GLY A 551 -1.29 6.14 10.80
C GLY A 551 -0.87 7.56 11.18
N SER A 552 -1.21 8.53 10.32
CA SER A 552 -0.88 9.95 10.49
C SER A 552 0.62 10.24 10.66
N PHE A 553 1.48 9.43 10.01
CA PHE A 553 2.94 9.51 10.13
C PHE A 553 3.52 10.87 9.77
N GLN A 554 2.84 11.64 8.91
CA GLN A 554 3.22 13.00 8.58
C GLN A 554 3.34 13.91 9.83
N ASN A 555 2.61 13.60 10.91
CA ASN A 555 2.61 14.34 12.17
C ASN A 555 3.60 13.78 13.22
N LEU A 556 4.25 12.66 12.92
CA LEU A 556 5.05 11.87 13.86
C LEU A 556 6.55 11.89 13.59
N LEU A 557 7.00 12.57 12.52
CA LEU A 557 8.40 12.53 12.06
C LEU A 557 9.43 13.00 13.11
N TRP A 558 8.99 13.75 14.13
CA TRP A 558 9.82 14.24 15.24
C TRP A 558 9.99 13.24 16.40
N VAL A 559 9.20 12.15 16.42
CA VAL A 559 9.11 11.24 17.58
C VAL A 559 10.39 10.41 17.73
N ARG A 560 10.95 10.42 18.94
CA ARG A 560 12.13 9.64 19.32
C ARG A 560 11.85 8.48 20.25
N MET A 561 10.87 8.63 21.14
CA MET A 561 10.43 7.59 22.07
C MET A 561 8.92 7.41 21.88
N LEU A 562 8.51 6.18 21.56
CA LEU A 562 7.14 5.84 21.22
C LEU A 562 6.70 4.62 22.03
N ASP A 563 5.62 4.77 22.78
CA ASP A 563 4.97 3.69 23.49
C ASP A 563 3.63 3.34 22.81
N LEU A 564 3.59 2.14 22.22
CA LEU A 564 2.42 1.54 21.56
C LEU A 564 1.97 0.26 22.30
N SER A 565 2.39 0.08 23.55
CA SER A 565 2.04 -1.11 24.33
C SER A 565 0.54 -1.26 24.57
N HIS A 566 0.09 -2.49 24.84
CA HIS A 566 -1.32 -2.78 25.16
C HIS A 566 -2.30 -2.31 24.08
N ASN A 567 -2.04 -2.73 22.84
CA ASN A 567 -2.88 -2.47 21.68
C ASN A 567 -3.17 -3.79 20.93
N GLU A 568 -3.70 -3.71 19.71
CA GLU A 568 -4.09 -4.84 18.87
C GLU A 568 -3.30 -4.85 17.54
N LEU A 569 -2.08 -4.28 17.54
CA LEU A 569 -1.25 -4.16 16.34
C LEU A 569 -0.74 -5.52 15.88
N GLN A 570 -0.73 -5.72 14.56
CA GLN A 570 -0.24 -6.94 13.91
C GLN A 570 0.91 -6.67 12.93
N THR A 571 1.24 -5.39 12.68
CA THR A 571 2.27 -4.96 11.73
C THR A 571 2.87 -3.63 12.17
N THR A 572 4.15 -3.42 11.84
CA THR A 572 4.86 -2.15 12.04
C THR A 572 4.89 -1.30 10.76
N GLU A 573 4.15 -1.66 9.70
CA GLU A 573 4.13 -0.91 8.43
C GLU A 573 3.85 0.58 8.65
N GLY A 574 4.68 1.43 8.03
CA GLY A 574 4.66 2.88 8.12
C GLY A 574 5.57 3.46 9.21
N LEU A 575 5.97 2.67 10.23
CA LEU A 575 6.93 3.12 11.23
C LEU A 575 8.31 3.43 10.64
N GLU A 576 8.65 2.89 9.46
CA GLU A 576 9.88 3.25 8.75
C GLU A 576 9.98 4.75 8.44
N ALA A 577 8.89 5.51 8.45
CA ALA A 577 8.93 6.97 8.29
C ALA A 577 9.60 7.68 9.48
N LEU A 578 9.64 7.06 10.67
CA LEU A 578 10.08 7.67 11.92
C LEU A 578 11.60 7.51 12.13
N GLN A 579 12.41 8.13 11.28
CA GLN A 579 13.87 7.92 11.27
C GLN A 579 14.60 8.40 12.54
N LEU A 580 13.92 9.16 13.41
CA LEU A 580 14.44 9.58 14.72
C LEU A 580 14.13 8.60 15.84
N LEU A 581 13.30 7.59 15.57
CA LEU A 581 12.81 6.68 16.58
C LEU A 581 13.99 5.88 17.17
N SER A 582 14.20 6.07 18.46
CA SER A 582 15.30 5.49 19.24
C SER A 582 14.81 4.45 20.25
N CYS A 583 13.61 4.65 20.79
CA CYS A 583 13.00 3.79 21.80
C CYS A 583 11.57 3.47 21.38
N LEU A 584 11.24 2.18 21.27
CA LEU A 584 9.94 1.71 20.83
C LEU A 584 9.43 0.60 21.75
N ASN A 585 8.24 0.80 22.33
CA ASN A 585 7.52 -0.23 23.06
C ASN A 585 6.32 -0.74 22.24
N LEU A 586 6.34 -2.03 21.89
CA LEU A 586 5.31 -2.78 21.19
C LEU A 586 4.79 -3.96 22.04
N SER A 587 5.05 -3.96 23.35
CA SER A 587 4.61 -5.04 24.24
C SER A 587 3.09 -5.18 24.28
N TYR A 588 2.58 -6.37 24.58
CA TYR A 588 1.14 -6.63 24.69
C TYR A 588 0.35 -6.22 23.43
N ASN A 589 0.80 -6.68 22.26
CA ASN A 589 0.12 -6.52 20.97
C ASN A 589 -0.25 -7.89 20.38
N LYS A 590 -0.44 -7.98 19.05
CA LYS A 590 -0.89 -9.18 18.32
C LYS A 590 0.07 -9.58 17.19
N PHE A 591 1.37 -9.32 17.35
CA PHE A 591 2.37 -9.74 16.38
C PHE A 591 2.52 -11.27 16.40
N LEU A 592 2.34 -11.92 15.24
CA LEU A 592 2.37 -13.39 15.09
C LEU A 592 3.69 -13.95 14.55
N SER A 593 4.47 -13.13 13.85
CA SER A 593 5.75 -13.48 13.24
C SER A 593 6.71 -12.28 13.28
N PHE A 594 8.02 -12.54 13.20
CA PHE A 594 9.02 -11.49 13.05
C PHE A 594 8.90 -10.75 11.72
N THR A 595 8.34 -11.37 10.66
CA THR A 595 8.13 -10.69 9.36
C THR A 595 7.26 -9.44 9.47
N ALA A 596 6.33 -9.43 10.43
CA ALA A 596 5.48 -8.29 10.74
C ALA A 596 6.25 -7.06 11.28
N LEU A 597 7.51 -7.25 11.70
CA LEU A 597 8.42 -6.23 12.21
C LEU A 597 9.40 -5.72 11.14
N GLU A 598 9.25 -6.12 9.86
CA GLU A 598 10.24 -5.84 8.81
C GLU A 598 10.57 -4.34 8.66
N SER A 599 9.58 -3.46 8.78
CA SER A 599 9.81 -2.01 8.60
C SER A 599 10.82 -1.43 9.59
N LEU A 600 10.98 -2.06 10.77
CA LEU A 600 11.95 -1.62 11.77
C LEU A 600 13.40 -1.71 11.27
N ARG A 601 13.69 -2.56 10.26
CA ARG A 601 15.02 -2.66 9.61
C ARG A 601 15.51 -1.35 9.01
N LEU A 602 14.60 -0.45 8.66
CA LEU A 602 14.90 0.85 8.08
C LEU A 602 15.17 1.93 9.15
N LEU A 603 15.05 1.60 10.44
CA LEU A 603 15.25 2.53 11.56
C LEU A 603 16.67 2.42 12.12
N GLN A 604 17.59 3.20 11.54
CA GLN A 604 19.01 3.17 11.94
C GLN A 604 19.26 3.72 13.36
N SER A 605 18.36 4.57 13.85
CA SER A 605 18.45 5.19 15.18
C SER A 605 17.88 4.31 16.30
N LEU A 606 17.22 3.19 15.97
CA LEU A 606 16.53 2.35 16.95
C LEU A 606 17.54 1.65 17.86
N SER A 607 17.41 1.87 19.16
CA SER A 607 18.34 1.41 20.20
C SER A 607 17.65 0.58 21.29
N VAL A 608 16.39 0.87 21.59
CA VAL A 608 15.58 0.15 22.57
C VAL A 608 14.31 -0.35 21.90
N LEU A 609 14.05 -1.65 21.99
CA LEU A 609 12.87 -2.29 21.43
C LEU A 609 12.26 -3.27 22.43
N ASP A 610 10.99 -3.09 22.76
CA ASP A 610 10.22 -4.05 23.55
C ASP A 610 9.13 -4.66 22.66
N ILE A 611 9.21 -5.96 22.40
CA ILE A 611 8.20 -6.76 21.68
C ILE A 611 7.64 -7.89 22.56
N SER A 612 7.77 -7.74 23.88
CA SER A 612 7.33 -8.75 24.86
C SER A 612 5.81 -8.95 24.85
N TYR A 613 5.34 -10.10 25.34
CA TYR A 613 3.93 -10.45 25.47
C TYR A 613 3.12 -10.28 24.19
N ASN A 614 3.70 -10.71 23.06
CA ASN A 614 3.03 -10.84 21.77
C ASN A 614 2.70 -12.32 21.49
N GLU A 615 2.36 -12.65 20.24
CA GLU A 615 1.95 -13.99 19.82
C GLU A 615 2.97 -14.59 18.83
N ILE A 616 4.22 -14.13 18.88
CA ILE A 616 5.26 -14.52 17.92
C ILE A 616 5.61 -16.00 18.10
N GLY A 617 5.50 -16.77 17.02
CA GLY A 617 5.77 -18.21 16.99
C GLY A 617 4.62 -19.09 17.51
N LEU A 618 3.42 -18.53 17.73
CA LEU A 618 2.24 -19.32 18.10
C LEU A 618 1.81 -20.28 16.98
N HIS A 619 2.10 -19.94 15.73
CA HIS A 619 1.80 -20.75 14.56
C HIS A 619 3.08 -21.06 13.78
N SER A 620 3.23 -22.30 13.33
CA SER A 620 4.37 -22.74 12.51
C SER A 620 4.37 -22.14 11.11
N ILE A 621 3.25 -21.56 10.68
CA ILE A 621 3.08 -20.87 9.41
C ILE A 621 2.54 -19.48 9.73
N ASP A 622 3.23 -18.45 9.24
CA ASP A 622 2.72 -17.09 9.24
C ASP A 622 1.47 -17.03 8.34
N THR A 623 0.27 -17.10 8.93
CA THR A 623 -1.00 -16.91 8.22
C THR A 623 -1.27 -15.44 7.91
N THR A 624 -0.48 -14.52 8.49
CA THR A 624 -0.55 -13.06 8.27
C THR A 624 0.37 -12.58 7.17
N ARG A 625 1.07 -13.52 6.50
CA ARG A 625 1.98 -13.27 5.38
C ARG A 625 1.38 -12.47 4.23
N TYR A 626 0.05 -12.53 4.06
CA TYR A 626 -0.71 -11.75 3.07
C TYR A 626 -1.26 -10.42 3.60
N LEU A 627 -1.22 -10.19 4.92
CA LEU A 627 -1.66 -8.93 5.55
C LEU A 627 -0.59 -7.85 5.46
N CYS A 628 0.68 -8.22 5.24
CA CYS A 628 1.79 -7.30 5.09
C CYS A 628 2.35 -7.38 3.66
N ALA A 629 2.61 -6.21 3.06
CA ALA A 629 3.24 -6.11 1.74
C ALA A 629 4.77 -6.29 1.79
N SER A 630 5.24 -7.20 2.66
CA SER A 630 6.65 -7.49 2.89
C SER A 630 7.23 -8.42 1.81
N PRO A 631 8.38 -8.13 1.20
CA PRO A 631 9.05 -9.08 0.31
C PRO A 631 9.47 -10.38 1.02
N LEU A 632 9.73 -10.33 2.32
CA LEU A 632 10.06 -11.51 3.14
C LEU A 632 8.88 -12.46 3.31
N SER A 633 7.66 -11.95 3.10
CA SER A 633 6.44 -12.74 3.12
C SER A 633 6.32 -13.65 1.86
N HIS A 634 7.06 -13.36 0.78
CA HIS A 634 6.90 -14.09 -0.49
C HIS A 634 8.19 -14.53 -1.18
N LYS A 635 9.37 -14.03 -0.79
CA LYS A 635 10.60 -14.19 -1.60
C LYS A 635 11.87 -14.62 -0.87
N VAL A 636 11.87 -14.76 0.45
CA VAL A 636 13.13 -14.99 1.18
C VAL A 636 13.04 -16.29 1.97
N GLU A 637 13.51 -17.39 1.38
CA GLU A 637 14.30 -18.36 2.14
C GLU A 637 15.74 -17.88 1.98
N ALA A 638 16.26 -17.20 3.01
CA ALA A 638 17.67 -16.86 3.01
C ALA A 638 18.45 -18.08 3.51
N ASP A 639 19.45 -18.54 2.74
CA ASP A 639 20.54 -19.39 3.22
C ASP A 639 21.37 -18.59 4.23
N CYS A 640 20.81 -18.37 5.42
CA CYS A 640 21.50 -17.77 6.54
C CYS A 640 22.28 -18.90 7.23
N ASN A 641 23.56 -19.08 6.90
CA ASN A 641 24.45 -19.93 7.70
C ASN A 641 25.11 -19.05 8.77
N ILE A 642 24.65 -19.18 10.02
CA ILE A 642 25.34 -18.61 11.19
C ILE A 642 26.02 -19.78 11.89
N ASP A 643 27.33 -19.69 12.09
CA ASP A 643 28.14 -20.78 12.66
C ASP A 643 27.51 -21.36 13.95
N GLY A 644 27.15 -22.64 13.86
CA GLY A 644 26.70 -23.47 14.98
C GLY A 644 25.22 -23.37 15.37
N ILE A 645 24.34 -22.74 14.58
CA ILE A 645 22.88 -22.73 14.83
C ILE A 645 22.14 -23.21 13.57
N GLU A 646 21.29 -24.24 13.68
CA GLU A 646 20.34 -24.58 12.62
C GLU A 646 19.33 -23.44 12.47
N VAL A 647 19.48 -22.65 11.39
CA VAL A 647 18.70 -21.43 11.14
C VAL A 647 17.27 -21.72 10.63
N SER A 648 16.88 -23.00 10.51
CA SER A 648 15.57 -23.42 9.98
C SER A 648 14.38 -22.86 10.75
N ASP A 649 14.51 -22.70 12.07
CA ASP A 649 13.36 -22.40 12.93
C ASP A 649 13.20 -20.90 13.27
N CYS A 650 14.22 -20.06 13.03
CA CYS A 650 14.23 -18.63 13.44
C CYS A 650 14.91 -17.69 12.43
N TRP A 651 14.99 -18.06 11.15
CA TRP A 651 15.62 -17.22 10.11
C TRP A 651 14.99 -15.81 10.01
N GLU A 652 13.69 -15.68 10.27
CA GLU A 652 12.96 -14.41 10.21
C GLU A 652 13.53 -13.39 11.19
N ALA A 653 13.87 -13.82 12.41
CA ALA A 653 14.50 -12.98 13.43
C ALA A 653 15.86 -12.46 12.95
N VAL A 654 16.66 -13.32 12.31
CA VAL A 654 17.96 -12.92 11.74
C VAL A 654 17.76 -11.82 10.71
N VAL A 655 16.81 -11.98 9.79
CA VAL A 655 16.61 -10.99 8.72
C VAL A 655 16.15 -9.64 9.26
N VAL A 656 15.32 -9.64 10.30
CA VAL A 656 14.76 -8.43 10.93
C VAL A 656 15.79 -7.72 11.80
N PHE A 657 16.51 -8.44 12.65
CA PHE A 657 17.42 -7.82 13.62
C PHE A 657 18.83 -7.55 13.05
N LYS A 658 19.24 -8.26 11.99
CA LYS A 658 20.56 -8.06 11.39
C LYS A 658 20.73 -6.64 10.87
N GLY A 659 21.74 -5.95 11.39
CA GLY A 659 22.10 -4.58 11.03
C GLY A 659 21.53 -3.52 11.97
N LEU A 660 20.55 -3.86 12.82
CA LEU A 660 20.07 -2.96 13.86
C LEU A 660 21.13 -2.78 14.97
N GLN A 661 21.15 -1.60 15.58
CA GLN A 661 22.11 -1.21 16.61
C GLN A 661 21.45 -1.20 18.00
N LEU A 662 20.65 -2.23 18.30
CA LEU A 662 19.91 -2.35 19.55
C LEU A 662 20.86 -2.55 20.74
N LYS A 663 20.63 -1.78 21.81
CA LYS A 663 21.24 -1.92 23.13
C LYS A 663 20.33 -2.64 24.12
N GLN A 664 19.02 -2.49 23.98
CA GLN A 664 18.03 -3.18 24.81
C GLN A 664 16.98 -3.83 23.91
N LEU A 665 16.70 -5.11 24.16
CA LEU A 665 15.66 -5.87 23.49
C LEU A 665 14.89 -6.70 24.52
N ASP A 666 13.57 -6.57 24.55
CA ASP A 666 12.70 -7.41 25.36
C ASP A 666 11.79 -8.24 24.44
N VAL A 667 11.89 -9.57 24.52
CA VAL A 667 11.13 -10.56 23.72
C VAL A 667 10.32 -11.53 24.58
N ASP A 668 10.37 -11.37 25.90
CA ASP A 668 9.71 -12.25 26.86
C ASP A 668 8.20 -12.42 26.60
N GLY A 669 7.62 -13.53 27.05
CA GLY A 669 6.18 -13.79 26.91
C GLY A 669 5.70 -14.16 25.50
N ASN A 670 6.58 -14.27 24.50
CA ASN A 670 6.26 -14.81 23.17
C ASN A 670 6.36 -16.35 23.14
N ALA A 671 5.60 -17.01 22.25
CA ALA A 671 5.61 -18.47 22.13
C ALA A 671 6.95 -19.03 21.59
N VAL A 672 7.66 -18.24 20.78
CA VAL A 672 9.00 -18.55 20.27
C VAL A 672 10.11 -18.38 21.33
N ASN A 673 9.79 -17.85 22.53
CA ASN A 673 10.80 -17.55 23.53
C ASN A 673 11.44 -18.85 24.07
N GLY A 674 12.75 -18.98 23.88
CA GLY A 674 13.54 -20.12 24.34
C GLY A 674 15.04 -19.85 24.20
N ASP A 675 15.88 -20.64 24.88
CA ASP A 675 17.33 -20.43 24.97
C ASP A 675 18.02 -20.32 23.60
N LYS A 676 17.51 -21.06 22.60
CA LYS A 676 17.99 -21.00 21.22
C LYS A 676 17.82 -19.62 20.59
N LEU A 677 16.65 -18.99 20.75
CA LEU A 677 16.39 -17.65 20.22
C LEU A 677 17.23 -16.60 20.95
N ARG A 678 17.32 -16.68 22.28
CA ARG A 678 18.16 -15.75 23.06
C ARG A 678 19.63 -15.83 22.61
N SER A 679 20.19 -17.04 22.44
CA SER A 679 21.55 -17.23 21.92
C SER A 679 21.73 -16.66 20.51
N LEU A 680 20.74 -16.86 19.62
CA LEU A 680 20.75 -16.29 18.27
C LEU A 680 20.73 -14.77 18.28
N LEU A 681 19.87 -14.14 19.09
CA LEU A 681 19.74 -12.68 19.20
C LEU A 681 21.05 -12.04 19.67
N VAL A 682 21.70 -12.62 20.69
CA VAL A 682 23.01 -12.15 21.19
C VAL A 682 24.09 -12.22 20.09
N LYS A 683 24.05 -13.24 19.21
CA LYS A 683 24.99 -13.33 18.07
C LYS A 683 24.66 -12.33 16.96
N VAL A 684 23.38 -12.04 16.70
CA VAL A 684 22.94 -11.15 15.61
C VAL A 684 23.06 -9.67 15.99
N LEU A 685 22.94 -9.34 17.27
CA LEU A 685 22.96 -7.99 17.82
C LEU A 685 24.22 -7.78 18.71
N PRO A 686 25.36 -7.38 18.12
CA PRO A 686 26.63 -7.30 18.85
C PRO A 686 26.67 -6.20 19.92
N ASN A 687 25.83 -5.17 19.79
CA ASN A 687 25.76 -4.03 20.71
C ASN A 687 24.70 -4.20 21.81
N LEU A 688 24.09 -5.40 21.91
CA LEU A 688 23.05 -5.67 22.88
C LEU A 688 23.66 -5.76 24.29
N GLU A 689 23.22 -4.86 25.18
CA GLU A 689 23.62 -4.77 26.58
C GLU A 689 22.58 -5.45 27.48
N TRP A 690 21.29 -5.35 27.13
CA TRP A 690 20.16 -5.85 27.91
C TRP A 690 19.22 -6.72 27.07
N LEU A 691 18.91 -7.93 27.54
CA LEU A 691 17.96 -8.85 26.93
C LEU A 691 16.96 -9.37 27.97
N ASP A 692 15.67 -9.15 27.76
CA ASP A 692 14.59 -9.47 28.71
C ASP A 692 14.89 -8.93 30.13
N GLY A 693 15.44 -7.73 30.16
CA GLY A 693 15.86 -7.07 31.38
C GLY A 693 17.10 -7.61 32.10
N GLU A 694 17.75 -8.67 31.59
CA GLU A 694 19.02 -9.21 32.09
C GLU A 694 20.22 -8.62 31.34
N ALA A 695 21.34 -8.39 32.03
CA ALA A 695 22.57 -7.93 31.39
C ALA A 695 23.20 -9.06 30.57
N VAL A 696 23.52 -8.78 29.30
CA VAL A 696 24.17 -9.74 28.41
C VAL A 696 25.67 -9.77 28.71
N ASN A 697 26.13 -10.80 29.41
CA ASN A 697 27.56 -10.98 29.69
C ASN A 697 28.30 -11.29 28.38
N GLN A 698 29.00 -10.30 27.81
CA GLN A 698 29.95 -10.49 26.71
C GLN A 698 31.17 -11.29 27.18
N SER A 699 30.99 -12.58 27.43
CA SER A 699 32.05 -13.50 27.89
C SER A 699 32.07 -14.79 27.08
N PHE A 700 31.94 -14.69 25.76
CA PHE A 700 32.34 -15.75 24.83
C PHE A 700 32.95 -15.15 23.58
N SER A 701 34.20 -14.70 23.70
CA SER A 701 35.11 -14.47 22.58
C SER A 701 36.36 -15.33 22.75
N CYS A 702 36.32 -16.53 22.17
CA CYS A 702 37.46 -17.19 21.52
C CYS A 702 36.90 -18.18 20.49
#